data_AF-A0A9D8ANX0-F1
#
_entry.id   AF-A0A9D8ANX0-F1
#
_cell.length_a   1.000
_cell.length_b   1.000
_cell.length_c   1.000
_cell.angle_alpha   90.00
_cell.angle_beta   90.00
_cell.angle_gamma   90.00
#
_symmetry.space_group_name_H-M   'P 1'
#
loop_
_entity.id
_entity.type
_entity.pdbx_description
1 polymer ?
#
loop_
_entity_poly.entity_id
_entity_poly.type
_entity_poly.pdbx_seq_one_letter_code
_entity_poly.pdbx_strand_id
1 'polypeptide(L)'
;MRRGLKGTIWGIIILLLVFGMNPLNAQYRVMLIGDEITSGTEGSDPVGGYRDDLAGLYDAEAMDVNFVGSLSTGTGFDNDHEGHDYFTADLIDANLNTWISQLGSQFPRFFMLHIGTADISQNQTNETTIQEIENIVDKMYAHDIANYIFVSSLIPRKDQKDGTTTQLNTLIQILVAEKKAAGYDIYYVGHNEAFKANPYWATEYMSDDIHPNNAGYQVMAQVYFSVFIAAILDLDFGDLPDVYNLTTLSDDGARHEVGSVYLGTSIDSETDGQESADAGRSAVDGDDGLPVGATDDEDGITVSGSWNQGANGGAIDVTVTGGAGYLSGWINWDDDNAIEAGEQILDMRLVVSGTQTVQFNIPAGAIPGYNTYDRFARFRLTTSNTTPLTLTGLAGIGEVEDYYLRFNSGEAEMDIKGNGQSIVDGDETPSTFDDTDFGPVNITTGSVEHVFEIRNSGVVNLDLIGSPKVLISGTNAGDFVVIEEPASSVPVNGATTFKIRFNPSAIALRTAMVSIENNDFNENPYNFFIQGTGSNNQYFPVAQTGDAHPIVISNATIDGVQIQTGVEIGVFDGTLCVGAFQYSAGDFSLMISAWKEVELPNGTVLPGAKCGNSMIFKLWDSVESTEYNATPTFSTGEGSYCESLTACTLAGNKLEHFTNVVGATGSSHAVIVNNATINDNEQLTAGDEIAVYDGSLCVGVSKYSGSYPLTITCWMQVTLPDQTVLPGATANNSMSFKVWDKSMNDELIAIPTYGTSSNGLFGEQPFTEVLLLEATVVHTIPISHSMLNTISFNVKPQNFGIDLMLNDIETLLIAKDDNGNFYIPSYNVNDIGDVDFAKGYKIYMTATSDDNVVNEGLPLEPQNYSHSFSNTKLYTIGYPYQTAHLVEGVFASISTKVVLVKDHDGKFWIPQYNVNTIGYMQPGKGYDIFVNQVTDYTYPNLTVNLAKTNYPIEEIPATTHFQFEKTGLPYGVVITNSEEKLSVFDEIGVFAENLCVGAAVFTGEFPLLIPAWEGDLEHSLKGFENGQEISFRVWKAKTGKKLDIGATFTNSKESVFGGNPLSVAKLNTAGDQLSITPNSFVLEQNYPNPFNPETTISFQLAKNSKINLTIYNMEGKLIKRLESGLRDAGSYEIKWNGLDERGQQVTSGVYFYRLDTGEFSDMKKMILIK
;
A
#
# COMPACT_ATOMS: atom_id res chain seq x y z
N MET A 1 12.69 49.14 -3.56
CA MET A 1 11.32 49.75 -3.82
C MET A 1 10.21 48.74 -3.51
N ARG A 2 9.98 48.68 -2.18
CA ARG A 2 9.02 48.94 -1.09
C ARG A 2 8.86 47.66 -0.25
N ARG A 3 9.59 47.55 1.00
CA ARG A 3 9.50 47.74 2.46
C ARG A 3 8.22 47.11 3.02
N GLY A 4 8.31 45.96 3.90
CA GLY A 4 7.82 46.16 5.29
C GLY A 4 7.69 44.81 6.00
N LEU A 5 8.76 44.45 6.85
CA LEU A 5 8.76 44.57 8.34
C LEU A 5 9.76 43.59 8.92
N LYS A 6 11.10 43.91 9.02
CA LYS A 6 12.10 43.90 10.11
C LYS A 6 11.50 44.39 11.43
N GLY A 7 11.46 43.50 12.50
CA GLY A 7 12.27 43.70 13.72
C GLY A 7 11.38 43.76 14.97
N THR A 8 11.59 42.84 15.98
CA THR A 8 12.35 43.12 17.21
C THR A 8 11.71 42.38 18.39
N ILE A 9 12.54 41.56 19.14
CA ILE A 9 13.46 41.59 20.30
C ILE A 9 12.65 41.44 21.59
N TRP A 10 12.91 40.32 22.52
CA TRP A 10 13.47 40.49 23.87
C TRP A 10 13.38 39.17 24.63
N GLY A 11 14.72 38.77 25.20
CA GLY A 11 15.48 39.05 26.44
C GLY A 11 14.93 38.24 27.63
N ILE A 12 15.61 37.16 28.20
CA ILE A 12 16.44 36.83 29.38
C ILE A 12 15.55 36.16 30.44
N ILE A 13 15.91 34.87 30.78
CA ILE A 13 16.49 34.19 31.96
C ILE A 13 16.31 35.06 33.22
N ILE A 14 15.45 34.56 34.25
CA ILE A 14 15.81 34.39 35.68
C ILE A 14 14.97 33.24 36.25
N LEU A 15 15.67 32.03 36.62
CA LEU A 15 16.20 31.37 37.83
C LEU A 15 15.14 30.45 38.44
N LEU A 16 15.42 29.09 38.47
CA LEU A 16 16.13 28.11 39.30
C LEU A 16 15.12 27.25 40.08
N LEU A 17 15.20 25.82 40.08
CA LEU A 17 15.76 24.90 41.10
C LEU A 17 14.91 23.62 41.14
N VAL A 18 15.40 22.49 40.51
CA VAL A 18 15.40 21.25 41.35
C VAL A 18 15.90 20.09 40.50
N PHE A 19 17.18 20.01 40.12
CA PHE A 19 18.03 18.80 40.23
C PHE A 19 19.16 18.89 39.21
N GLY A 20 20.39 19.62 39.46
CA GLY A 20 21.79 19.18 39.30
C GLY A 20 22.05 18.53 37.93
N MET A 21 22.22 19.47 36.81
CA MET A 21 23.20 19.55 35.70
C MET A 21 22.61 20.38 34.56
N ASN A 22 22.79 21.72 34.51
CA ASN A 22 22.65 22.82 33.54
C ASN A 22 23.29 22.49 32.19
N PRO A 23 22.70 21.97 31.01
CA PRO A 23 23.37 22.03 29.71
C PRO A 23 23.17 23.39 29.02
N LEU A 24 22.77 24.48 29.67
CA LEU A 24 22.56 25.63 28.75
C LEU A 24 23.60 26.72 29.04
N ASN A 25 24.88 26.34 29.59
CA ASN A 25 26.11 27.15 29.51
C ASN A 25 27.23 26.34 28.84
N ALA A 26 26.91 25.25 27.92
CA ALA A 26 28.09 24.52 27.38
C ALA A 26 28.29 24.89 25.91
N GLN A 27 29.22 25.88 25.56
CA GLN A 27 29.62 26.12 24.16
C GLN A 27 29.76 24.81 23.39
N TYR A 28 28.92 24.58 22.25
CA TYR A 28 29.02 23.38 21.39
C TYR A 28 30.12 23.57 20.34
N ARG A 29 31.23 22.90 20.53
CA ARG A 29 32.33 23.00 19.55
C ARG A 29 32.17 21.93 18.46
N VAL A 30 32.00 22.48 17.24
CA VAL A 30 31.68 21.57 16.13
C VAL A 30 32.82 21.64 15.10
N MET A 31 33.33 20.45 14.78
CA MET A 31 34.34 20.43 13.71
C MET A 31 33.71 19.95 12.41
N LEU A 32 33.75 20.82 11.41
CA LEU A 32 33.18 20.48 10.09
C LEU A 32 34.30 19.96 9.18
N ILE A 33 34.16 18.67 8.71
CA ILE A 33 35.27 17.99 8.01
C ILE A 33 34.77 17.60 6.61
N GLY A 34 35.54 17.87 5.65
CA GLY A 34 35.06 17.43 4.32
C GLY A 34 35.99 17.95 3.22
N ASP A 35 35.53 17.85 1.96
CA ASP A 35 36.34 18.31 0.82
C ASP A 35 35.84 19.69 0.34
N GLU A 36 35.92 19.87 -0.98
CA GLU A 36 35.60 21.21 -1.56
C GLU A 36 34.15 21.60 -1.31
N ILE A 37 33.28 20.63 -1.09
CA ILE A 37 31.87 20.99 -0.82
C ILE A 37 31.76 21.58 0.59
N THR A 38 32.55 21.05 1.53
CA THR A 38 32.56 21.62 2.89
C THR A 38 33.31 22.96 2.89
N SER A 39 34.39 23.12 2.05
CA SER A 39 35.16 24.39 2.00
C SER A 39 34.31 25.50 1.38
N GLY A 40 33.41 25.15 0.51
CA GLY A 40 32.45 26.14 -0.05
C GLY A 40 33.06 26.85 -1.26
N THR A 41 34.02 26.32 -2.21
CA THR A 41 35.00 26.90 -3.16
C THR A 41 34.29 27.19 -4.50
N GLU A 42 32.89 26.61 -4.94
CA GLU A 42 32.34 26.94 -6.27
C GLU A 42 30.80 26.87 -6.20
N GLY A 43 30.10 28.23 -6.39
CA GLY A 43 28.61 28.31 -6.42
C GLY A 43 28.05 28.95 -5.15
N SER A 44 28.95 29.46 -4.21
CA SER A 44 28.47 30.09 -2.95
C SER A 44 28.80 31.59 -2.97
N ASP A 45 27.73 32.45 -3.25
CA ASP A 45 27.81 33.90 -2.96
C ASP A 45 27.09 34.22 -1.63
N PRO A 46 27.82 34.67 -0.30
CA PRO A 46 29.29 34.73 -0.21
C PRO A 46 29.86 33.50 0.51
N VAL A 47 31.22 32.91 0.10
CA VAL A 47 32.37 32.00 0.22
C VAL A 47 32.33 31.27 1.56
N GLY A 48 31.20 30.52 1.93
CA GLY A 48 31.23 29.73 3.19
C GLY A 48 30.37 28.48 3.06
N GLY A 49 29.88 28.20 1.71
CA GLY A 49 29.02 27.02 1.46
C GLY A 49 27.88 26.90 2.48
N TYR A 50 27.63 25.58 2.96
CA TYR A 50 26.47 25.37 3.89
C TYR A 50 26.83 25.87 5.29
N ARG A 51 28.02 26.16 5.61
CA ARG A 51 28.45 26.56 6.97
C ARG A 51 27.87 27.94 7.34
N ASP A 52 27.84 28.78 6.35
CA ASP A 52 27.30 30.13 6.66
C ASP A 52 25.82 30.05 7.04
N ASP A 53 25.11 29.29 6.28
CA ASP A 53 23.66 29.16 6.59
C ASP A 53 23.44 28.34 7.86
N LEU A 54 24.30 27.44 8.08
CA LEU A 54 24.16 26.62 9.30
C LEU A 54 24.44 27.48 10.54
N ALA A 55 25.45 28.33 10.48
CA ALA A 55 25.76 29.23 11.62
C ALA A 55 24.58 30.17 11.90
N GLY A 56 23.98 30.67 10.81
CA GLY A 56 22.77 31.51 10.98
C GLY A 56 21.66 30.78 11.72
N LEU A 57 21.55 29.48 11.40
CA LEU A 57 20.46 28.72 12.04
C LEU A 57 20.75 28.47 13.52
N TYR A 58 21.99 28.22 13.92
CA TYR A 58 22.32 28.07 15.35
C TYR A 58 22.09 29.38 16.10
N ASP A 59 22.51 30.48 15.44
CA ASP A 59 22.32 31.79 16.10
C ASP A 59 20.83 32.09 16.31
N ALA A 60 20.15 31.71 15.27
CA ALA A 60 18.70 31.96 15.39
C ALA A 60 18.10 31.20 16.58
N GLU A 61 18.81 30.09 17.04
CA GLU A 61 18.24 29.30 18.16
C GLU A 61 19.03 29.55 19.45
N ALA A 62 19.74 30.66 19.45
CA ALA A 62 20.57 31.10 20.60
C ALA A 62 21.47 29.97 21.09
N MET A 63 21.87 29.09 20.15
CA MET A 63 22.83 28.03 20.53
C MET A 63 24.25 28.59 20.43
N ASP A 64 24.90 28.38 21.63
CA ASP A 64 26.32 28.82 21.64
C ASP A 64 27.22 27.77 20.98
N VAL A 65 27.33 27.98 19.53
CA VAL A 65 28.13 26.98 18.77
C VAL A 65 29.43 27.64 18.31
N ASN A 66 30.52 26.91 18.46
CA ASN A 66 31.83 27.37 17.98
C ASN A 66 32.40 26.34 16.98
N PHE A 67 32.41 26.85 15.64
CA PHE A 67 33.11 25.94 14.70
C PHE A 67 34.62 25.95 14.95
N VAL A 68 35.19 24.76 14.84
CA VAL A 68 36.64 24.67 15.15
C VAL A 68 37.32 23.96 13.98
N GLY A 69 38.49 24.27 13.68
CA GLY A 69 39.28 23.65 12.59
C GLY A 69 40.51 24.50 12.27
N SER A 70 41.41 23.94 11.53
CA SER A 70 42.70 24.65 11.25
C SER A 70 42.51 25.61 10.08
N LEU A 71 41.39 25.47 9.30
CA LEU A 71 41.15 26.43 8.21
C LEU A 71 40.09 27.45 8.61
N SER A 72 40.26 28.64 8.03
CA SER A 72 39.26 29.70 8.35
C SER A 72 38.97 30.50 7.08
N THR A 73 38.03 29.95 6.30
CA THR A 73 37.62 30.68 5.08
C THR A 73 36.09 30.79 5.02
N GLY A 74 35.40 31.95 4.18
CA GLY A 74 33.94 32.17 4.07
C GLY A 74 33.54 33.51 4.70
N THR A 75 32.21 33.99 4.34
CA THR A 75 31.69 35.31 4.78
C THR A 75 30.55 35.10 5.79
N GLY A 76 30.92 34.94 7.23
CA GLY A 76 29.85 34.71 8.23
C GLY A 76 30.45 34.61 9.63
N PHE A 77 29.64 34.38 10.73
CA PHE A 77 29.71 34.38 12.20
C PHE A 77 30.86 33.49 12.70
N ASP A 78 31.25 32.30 12.13
CA ASP A 78 32.36 31.40 12.51
C ASP A 78 32.86 30.66 11.26
N ASN A 79 34.18 31.01 10.87
CA ASN A 79 34.66 30.55 9.54
C ASN A 79 35.62 29.36 9.69
N ASP A 80 35.70 28.91 10.94
CA ASP A 80 36.66 27.79 11.10
C ASP A 80 36.06 26.48 10.56
N HIS A 81 36.90 25.65 9.87
CA HIS A 81 36.44 24.34 9.36
C HIS A 81 37.65 23.50 8.97
N GLU A 82 37.35 22.24 8.58
CA GLU A 82 38.40 21.35 8.04
C GLU A 82 37.98 20.82 6.68
N GLY A 83 37.50 21.82 5.82
CA GLY A 83 37.13 21.48 4.43
C GLY A 83 38.34 21.74 3.50
N HIS A 84 38.79 20.65 2.80
CA HIS A 84 39.99 20.78 1.95
C HIS A 84 39.64 20.42 0.51
N ASP A 85 39.96 21.37 -0.33
CA ASP A 85 39.63 21.17 -1.76
C ASP A 85 40.38 19.95 -2.32
N TYR A 86 39.58 19.01 -2.92
CA TYR A 86 40.05 17.84 -3.69
C TYR A 86 40.59 16.74 -2.77
N PHE A 87 40.33 16.95 -1.50
CA PHE A 87 40.83 15.89 -0.59
C PHE A 87 39.95 14.64 -0.69
N THR A 88 40.77 13.47 -0.77
CA THR A 88 40.07 12.16 -0.65
C THR A 88 40.02 11.71 0.81
N ALA A 89 39.13 10.74 1.13
CA ALA A 89 38.93 10.27 2.53
C ALA A 89 40.25 9.80 3.13
N ASP A 90 41.18 9.26 2.35
CA ASP A 90 42.46 8.80 2.93
C ASP A 90 43.29 9.97 3.45
N LEU A 91 43.20 11.06 2.73
CA LEU A 91 43.99 12.22 3.18
C LEU A 91 43.40 12.81 4.48
N ILE A 92 42.09 12.79 4.59
CA ILE A 92 41.53 13.23 5.89
C ILE A 92 41.93 12.24 6.99
N ASP A 93 41.81 10.98 6.68
CA ASP A 93 42.18 9.95 7.67
C ASP A 93 43.62 10.16 8.16
N ALA A 94 44.57 10.57 7.30
CA ALA A 94 46.00 10.71 7.67
C ALA A 94 46.22 11.97 8.52
N ASN A 95 45.32 12.91 8.48
CA ASN A 95 45.65 14.21 9.10
C ASN A 95 44.74 14.48 10.31
N LEU A 96 43.65 13.68 10.51
CA LEU A 96 42.60 14.05 11.49
C LEU A 96 43.18 14.12 12.91
N ASN A 97 44.02 13.18 13.30
CA ASN A 97 44.54 13.21 14.68
C ASN A 97 45.38 14.46 14.93
N THR A 98 46.17 14.80 13.88
CA THR A 98 46.97 16.03 14.05
C THR A 98 46.06 17.26 14.18
N TRP A 99 45.01 17.35 13.39
CA TRP A 99 44.10 18.51 13.49
C TRP A 99 43.44 18.60 14.85
N ILE A 100 43.04 17.44 15.37
CA ILE A 100 42.33 17.45 16.67
C ILE A 100 43.31 17.83 17.78
N SER A 101 44.58 17.38 17.67
CA SER A 101 45.56 17.67 18.74
C SER A 101 45.98 19.14 18.71
N GLN A 102 45.91 19.81 17.57
CA GLN A 102 46.36 21.22 17.45
C GLN A 102 45.29 22.18 17.97
N LEU A 103 44.10 21.65 18.25
CA LEU A 103 43.01 22.54 18.69
C LEU A 103 43.09 22.80 20.19
N GLY A 104 44.07 22.19 20.97
CA GLY A 104 44.25 22.40 22.42
C GLY A 104 42.92 22.38 23.18
N SER A 105 42.61 23.62 23.92
CA SER A 105 41.40 23.72 24.80
C SER A 105 40.13 23.94 23.96
N GLN A 106 40.30 24.00 22.53
CA GLN A 106 39.12 24.16 21.66
C GLN A 106 38.69 22.82 21.06
N PHE A 107 38.77 21.77 21.77
CA PHE A 107 38.47 20.43 21.23
C PHE A 107 36.96 20.28 20.98
N PRO A 108 36.66 19.61 19.74
CA PRO A 108 35.23 19.50 19.40
C PRO A 108 34.59 18.25 20.01
N ARG A 109 33.28 18.38 20.41
CA ARG A 109 32.49 17.20 20.83
C ARG A 109 31.55 16.76 19.72
N PHE A 110 31.42 17.58 18.71
CA PHE A 110 30.51 17.28 17.58
C PHE A 110 31.33 17.32 16.29
N PHE A 111 31.22 16.13 15.54
CA PHE A 111 31.96 16.03 14.27
C PHE A 111 30.94 15.87 13.12
N MET A 112 31.16 16.71 12.06
CA MET A 112 30.30 16.56 10.87
C MET A 112 31.18 16.25 9.66
N LEU A 113 30.84 15.05 9.06
CA LEU A 113 31.76 14.54 8.04
C LEU A 113 31.02 14.40 6.71
N HIS A 114 31.41 15.14 5.72
CA HIS A 114 30.97 14.96 4.32
C HIS A 114 32.18 14.73 3.42
N ILE A 115 32.39 13.36 3.00
CA ILE A 115 33.65 13.10 2.26
C ILE A 115 33.44 11.89 1.35
N GLY A 116 34.10 11.89 0.13
CA GLY A 116 34.00 10.75 -0.81
C GLY A 116 33.83 11.25 -2.25
N THR A 117 33.41 12.52 -2.35
CA THR A 117 33.17 13.05 -3.71
C THR A 117 34.48 13.07 -4.51
N ALA A 118 35.57 13.47 -3.90
CA ALA A 118 36.86 13.53 -4.63
C ALA A 118 37.40 12.12 -4.92
N ASP A 119 37.05 11.17 -3.97
CA ASP A 119 37.49 9.78 -4.24
C ASP A 119 36.85 9.22 -5.51
N ILE A 120 35.65 9.55 -5.65
CA ILE A 120 34.95 9.04 -6.84
C ILE A 120 35.44 9.79 -8.08
N SER A 121 35.65 11.07 -7.95
CA SER A 121 36.12 11.85 -9.12
C SER A 121 37.52 11.40 -9.55
N GLN A 122 38.22 10.79 -8.62
CA GLN A 122 39.58 10.33 -8.98
C GLN A 122 39.59 8.82 -9.18
N ASN A 123 38.39 8.24 -9.36
CA ASN A 123 38.14 6.83 -9.72
C ASN A 123 38.63 5.86 -8.65
N GLN A 124 38.63 6.31 -7.40
CA GLN A 124 38.84 5.36 -6.30
C GLN A 124 37.58 4.51 -6.03
N THR A 125 37.80 3.21 -5.68
CA THR A 125 36.63 2.32 -5.52
C THR A 125 35.87 2.65 -4.22
N ASN A 126 34.56 2.38 -4.19
CA ASN A 126 33.72 2.65 -3.00
C ASN A 126 34.17 1.82 -1.80
N GLU A 127 34.81 0.68 -2.14
CA GLU A 127 35.27 -0.17 -1.01
C GLU A 127 36.42 0.50 -0.25
N THR A 128 37.28 0.99 -1.03
CA THR A 128 38.41 1.67 -0.37
C THR A 128 37.95 2.96 0.32
N THR A 129 37.14 3.62 -0.32
CA THR A 129 36.67 4.92 0.23
C THR A 129 35.90 4.71 1.54
N ILE A 130 35.00 3.74 1.64
CA ILE A 130 34.19 3.56 2.86
C ILE A 130 35.09 3.04 4.00
N GLN A 131 36.13 2.29 3.66
CA GLN A 131 37.08 1.88 4.73
C GLN A 131 37.79 3.12 5.31
N GLU A 132 38.19 3.93 4.48
CA GLU A 132 38.83 5.16 4.98
C GLU A 132 37.86 6.00 5.80
N ILE A 133 36.63 6.09 5.35
CA ILE A 133 35.63 6.85 6.14
C ILE A 133 35.41 6.15 7.49
N GLU A 134 35.35 4.84 7.47
CA GLU A 134 35.21 4.12 8.76
C GLU A 134 36.40 4.43 9.68
N ASN A 135 37.66 4.45 9.11
CA ASN A 135 38.82 4.78 9.96
C ASN A 135 38.69 6.19 10.56
N ILE A 136 38.23 7.07 9.77
CA ILE A 136 38.05 8.45 10.27
C ILE A 136 37.03 8.46 11.42
N VAL A 137 35.88 7.75 11.23
CA VAL A 137 34.83 7.70 12.27
C VAL A 137 35.40 7.07 13.54
N ASP A 138 36.17 6.02 13.38
CA ASP A 138 36.74 5.35 14.57
C ASP A 138 37.72 6.30 15.29
N LYS A 139 38.45 7.04 14.54
CA LYS A 139 39.39 7.98 15.20
C LYS A 139 38.63 9.08 15.95
N MET A 140 37.52 9.53 15.40
CA MET A 140 36.71 10.53 16.12
C MET A 140 36.14 9.95 17.42
N TYR A 141 35.68 8.70 17.33
CA TYR A 141 35.12 8.02 18.52
C TYR A 141 36.21 7.74 19.56
N ALA A 142 37.43 7.32 19.08
CA ALA A 142 38.51 6.92 20.01
C ALA A 142 39.07 8.15 20.74
N HIS A 143 38.96 9.21 20.11
CA HIS A 143 39.44 10.42 20.81
C HIS A 143 38.60 10.70 22.06
N ASP A 144 37.29 10.51 21.94
CA ASP A 144 36.40 10.59 23.13
C ASP A 144 35.08 9.86 22.81
N ILE A 145 34.80 8.89 23.65
CA ILE A 145 33.64 8.00 23.35
C ILE A 145 32.33 8.77 23.51
N ALA A 146 32.42 10.01 24.09
CA ALA A 146 31.20 10.82 24.28
C ALA A 146 30.99 11.72 23.06
N ASN A 147 31.85 11.48 22.02
CA ASN A 147 31.70 12.35 20.84
C ASN A 147 30.42 12.02 20.09
N TYR A 148 29.81 13.18 19.50
CA TYR A 148 28.70 13.00 18.54
C TYR A 148 29.25 13.08 17.11
N ILE A 149 28.89 12.01 16.35
CA ILE A 149 29.51 11.93 15.01
C ILE A 149 28.38 11.93 13.96
N PHE A 150 28.45 12.93 13.05
CA PHE A 150 27.44 13.06 11.97
C PHE A 150 28.11 12.73 10.63
N VAL A 151 27.61 11.56 10.03
CA VAL A 151 28.24 11.16 8.76
C VAL A 151 27.22 11.34 7.64
N SER A 152 27.66 12.10 6.63
CA SER A 152 26.68 12.57 5.62
C SER A 152 26.74 11.66 4.40
N SER A 153 25.45 11.29 3.86
CA SER A 153 25.52 10.87 2.45
C SER A 153 26.13 11.96 1.57
N LEU A 154 26.76 11.41 0.41
CA LEU A 154 27.17 12.43 -0.57
C LEU A 154 25.97 13.01 -1.33
N ILE A 155 26.02 14.29 -1.75
CA ILE A 155 24.92 14.84 -2.57
C ILE A 155 24.96 14.20 -3.97
N PRO A 156 23.74 14.27 -4.70
CA PRO A 156 23.73 13.67 -6.04
C PRO A 156 24.60 14.45 -7.03
N ARG A 157 25.04 13.62 -8.04
CA ARG A 157 25.85 14.25 -9.09
C ARG A 157 25.10 14.22 -10.42
N LYS A 158 25.55 15.26 -11.43
CA LYS A 158 24.85 15.33 -12.74
C LYS A 158 25.65 14.56 -13.80
N ASP A 159 26.70 13.86 -13.35
CA ASP A 159 27.46 13.14 -14.41
C ASP A 159 27.28 11.63 -14.26
N GLN A 160 28.03 10.81 -15.09
CA GLN A 160 27.77 9.37 -15.25
C GLN A 160 28.21 8.58 -14.01
N LYS A 161 28.74 9.33 -13.01
CA LYS A 161 29.26 8.60 -11.83
C LYS A 161 28.26 8.68 -10.66
N ASP A 162 27.08 9.16 -10.98
CA ASP A 162 26.06 9.28 -9.90
C ASP A 162 25.68 7.89 -9.36
N GLY A 163 25.76 6.82 -10.28
CA GLY A 163 25.50 5.44 -9.78
C GLY A 163 26.51 5.01 -8.71
N THR A 164 27.74 5.38 -8.89
CA THR A 164 28.79 5.05 -7.91
C THR A 164 28.58 5.82 -6.60
N THR A 165 28.14 7.10 -6.72
CA THR A 165 27.78 7.90 -5.52
C THR A 165 26.64 7.24 -4.75
N THR A 166 25.68 6.76 -5.51
CA THR A 166 24.53 6.11 -4.85
C THR A 166 24.98 4.84 -4.11
N GLN A 167 25.91 4.13 -4.75
CA GLN A 167 26.41 2.90 -4.08
C GLN A 167 27.19 3.24 -2.80
N LEU A 168 28.08 4.25 -2.87
CA LEU A 168 28.84 4.62 -1.65
C LEU A 168 27.88 5.14 -0.56
N ASN A 169 26.80 5.92 -0.93
CA ASN A 169 25.84 6.41 0.09
C ASN A 169 25.13 5.24 0.79
N THR A 170 24.93 4.15 0.00
CA THR A 170 24.33 2.97 0.67
C THR A 170 25.31 2.38 1.69
N LEU A 171 26.55 2.39 1.35
CA LEU A 171 27.57 1.86 2.29
C LEU A 171 27.72 2.76 3.51
N ILE A 172 27.61 4.02 3.34
CA ILE A 172 27.70 4.96 4.49
C ILE A 172 26.51 4.72 5.42
N GLN A 173 25.31 4.48 4.93
CA GLN A 173 24.15 4.20 5.81
C GLN A 173 24.37 2.91 6.61
N ILE A 174 24.97 2.02 5.87
CA ILE A 174 25.22 0.74 6.58
C ILE A 174 26.29 0.96 7.66
N LEU A 175 27.33 1.66 7.31
CA LEU A 175 28.39 1.91 8.30
C LEU A 175 27.82 2.63 9.54
N VAL A 176 26.96 3.63 9.31
CA VAL A 176 26.41 4.39 10.45
C VAL A 176 25.53 3.48 11.31
N ALA A 177 24.75 2.63 10.66
CA ALA A 177 23.89 1.71 11.45
C ALA A 177 24.73 0.73 12.26
N GLU A 178 25.82 0.27 11.67
CA GLU A 178 26.68 -0.70 12.40
C GLU A 178 27.38 -0.02 13.58
N LYS A 179 27.85 1.15 13.37
CA LYS A 179 28.58 1.82 14.47
C LYS A 179 27.61 2.26 15.57
N LYS A 180 26.41 2.66 15.06
CA LYS A 180 25.41 2.99 16.10
C LYS A 180 25.09 1.77 16.96
N ALA A 181 24.93 0.61 16.38
CA ALA A 181 24.68 -0.63 17.15
C ALA A 181 25.87 -0.97 18.05
N ALA A 182 26.99 -0.46 17.66
CA ALA A 182 28.20 -0.76 18.45
C ALA A 182 28.41 0.30 19.53
N GLY A 183 27.40 1.19 19.73
CA GLY A 183 27.39 2.09 20.91
C GLY A 183 27.91 3.49 20.55
N TYR A 184 28.25 3.68 19.30
CA TYR A 184 28.67 5.04 18.91
C TYR A 184 27.49 6.00 18.96
N ASP A 185 27.75 7.26 19.46
CA ASP A 185 26.74 8.34 19.25
C ASP A 185 26.95 8.97 17.87
N ILE A 186 26.47 8.13 16.86
CA ILE A 186 26.71 8.49 15.44
C ILE A 186 25.35 8.64 14.73
N TYR A 187 25.28 9.62 13.77
CA TYR A 187 23.99 9.96 13.15
C TYR A 187 24.19 10.12 11.64
N TYR A 188 23.19 9.49 10.96
CA TYR A 188 23.25 9.61 9.49
C TYR A 188 22.62 10.95 9.04
N VAL A 189 23.37 11.62 8.13
CA VAL A 189 22.85 12.90 7.58
C VAL A 189 22.59 12.72 6.08
N GLY A 190 21.29 12.72 5.70
CA GLY A 190 20.88 12.29 4.35
C GLY A 190 20.80 13.48 3.38
N HIS A 191 21.89 13.96 2.87
CA HIS A 191 21.85 15.09 1.92
C HIS A 191 21.36 14.65 0.54
N ASN A 192 21.80 13.45 0.09
CA ASN A 192 21.37 12.94 -1.22
C ASN A 192 19.85 12.82 -1.33
N GLU A 193 19.26 12.34 -0.28
CA GLU A 193 17.78 12.19 -0.24
C GLU A 193 17.09 13.56 -0.26
N ALA A 194 17.63 14.43 0.49
CA ALA A 194 17.01 15.78 0.54
C ALA A 194 17.11 16.47 -0.82
N PHE A 195 18.19 16.23 -1.47
CA PHE A 195 18.31 16.86 -2.80
C PHE A 195 17.32 16.21 -3.78
N LYS A 196 17.21 14.89 -3.76
CA LYS A 196 16.41 14.20 -4.79
C LYS A 196 14.92 14.29 -4.48
N ALA A 197 14.58 14.77 -3.30
CA ALA A 197 13.14 15.01 -3.03
C ALA A 197 12.60 16.10 -3.95
N ASN A 198 13.50 16.95 -4.42
CA ASN A 198 13.11 17.93 -5.46
C ASN A 198 13.41 17.38 -6.86
N PRO A 199 12.31 17.12 -7.74
CA PRO A 199 12.50 16.50 -9.06
C PRO A 199 13.36 17.38 -9.98
N TYR A 200 13.59 18.69 -9.54
CA TYR A 200 14.42 19.57 -10.40
C TYR A 200 15.75 19.88 -9.71
N TRP A 201 16.13 19.06 -8.88
CA TRP A 201 17.33 19.32 -8.04
C TRP A 201 18.54 19.56 -8.93
N ALA A 202 18.65 18.81 -10.06
CA ALA A 202 19.87 18.93 -10.88
C ALA A 202 20.04 20.36 -11.40
N THR A 203 18.92 21.08 -11.67
CA THR A 203 19.06 22.45 -12.23
C THR A 203 18.95 23.49 -11.11
N GLU A 204 18.24 23.18 -10.05
CA GLU A 204 17.94 24.24 -9.03
C GLU A 204 18.98 24.22 -7.92
N TYR A 205 19.58 23.05 -7.69
CA TYR A 205 20.41 22.99 -6.46
C TYR A 205 21.89 22.84 -6.84
N MET A 206 22.11 22.55 -8.16
CA MET A 206 23.51 22.24 -8.50
C MET A 206 24.05 23.33 -9.43
N SER A 207 25.30 23.83 -9.11
CA SER A 207 25.95 24.85 -9.95
C SER A 207 26.72 24.18 -11.10
N ASP A 208 27.30 23.08 -10.86
CA ASP A 208 27.91 22.23 -11.92
C ASP A 208 27.65 20.76 -11.60
N ASP A 209 28.54 19.85 -12.22
CA ASP A 209 28.20 18.41 -12.11
C ASP A 209 28.40 17.89 -10.68
N ILE A 210 29.10 18.68 -9.84
CA ILE A 210 29.41 18.02 -8.54
C ILE A 210 29.30 19.05 -7.42
N HIS A 211 29.08 20.36 -7.73
CA HIS A 211 29.06 21.37 -6.67
C HIS A 211 27.64 21.98 -6.58
N PRO A 212 27.25 22.14 -5.28
CA PRO A 212 25.94 22.78 -5.08
C PRO A 212 25.99 24.30 -5.33
N ASN A 213 24.86 24.93 -5.85
CA ASN A 213 24.77 26.39 -5.81
C ASN A 213 24.26 26.89 -4.45
N ASN A 214 23.90 28.15 -4.25
CA ASN A 214 23.53 28.70 -2.93
C ASN A 214 22.27 28.02 -2.38
N ALA A 215 21.34 27.75 -3.30
CA ALA A 215 20.12 27.07 -2.83
C ALA A 215 20.43 25.65 -2.32
N GLY A 216 21.26 24.94 -3.02
CA GLY A 216 21.66 23.58 -2.57
C GLY A 216 22.37 23.62 -1.23
N TYR A 217 23.26 24.56 -1.03
CA TYR A 217 23.98 24.66 0.26
C TYR A 217 23.00 25.02 1.39
N GLN A 218 21.93 25.79 1.13
CA GLN A 218 20.92 26.07 2.17
C GLN A 218 20.20 24.78 2.60
N VAL A 219 19.99 23.98 1.59
CA VAL A 219 19.34 22.69 1.93
C VAL A 219 20.27 21.87 2.83
N MET A 220 21.50 21.79 2.44
CA MET A 220 22.44 21.01 3.27
C MET A 220 22.50 21.58 4.69
N ALA A 221 22.56 22.92 4.83
CA ALA A 221 22.61 23.53 6.18
C ALA A 221 21.36 23.15 6.99
N GLN A 222 20.23 23.06 6.39
CA GLN A 222 18.98 22.73 7.13
C GLN A 222 19.00 21.27 7.57
N VAL A 223 19.52 20.46 6.70
CA VAL A 223 19.52 19.02 7.06
C VAL A 223 20.50 18.78 8.21
N TYR A 224 21.64 19.39 8.10
CA TYR A 224 22.59 19.23 9.22
C TYR A 224 21.99 19.78 10.52
N PHE A 225 21.44 20.98 10.44
CA PHE A 225 20.87 21.59 11.66
C PHE A 225 19.78 20.69 12.26
N SER A 226 19.02 20.12 11.41
CA SER A 226 17.89 19.30 11.92
C SER A 226 18.41 18.04 12.63
N VAL A 227 19.39 17.41 12.00
CA VAL A 227 19.89 16.15 12.61
C VAL A 227 20.67 16.50 13.90
N PHE A 228 21.40 17.58 13.86
CA PHE A 228 22.18 18.04 15.04
C PHE A 228 21.27 18.32 16.22
N ILE A 229 20.15 18.92 16.03
CA ILE A 229 19.22 19.25 17.13
C ILE A 229 18.55 17.97 17.64
N ALA A 230 18.26 17.12 16.70
CA ALA A 230 17.63 15.83 17.12
C ALA A 230 18.60 14.99 17.96
N ALA A 231 19.79 15.16 17.66
CA ALA A 231 20.78 14.29 18.35
C ALA A 231 21.04 14.79 19.77
N ILE A 232 20.72 15.96 19.99
CA ILE A 232 21.19 16.44 21.33
C ILE A 232 19.99 16.84 22.17
N LEU A 233 18.65 16.61 21.56
CA LEU A 233 17.46 16.97 22.35
C LEU A 233 16.48 15.80 22.32
N ASP A 234 15.95 15.31 23.53
CA ASP A 234 14.76 14.43 23.48
C ASP A 234 13.52 15.23 23.07
N LEU A 235 13.09 14.82 21.80
CA LEU A 235 12.05 15.72 21.26
C LEU A 235 10.72 14.97 21.15
N ASP A 236 9.62 15.75 21.39
CA ASP A 236 8.25 15.25 21.20
C ASP A 236 7.66 15.91 19.93
N PHE A 237 7.31 14.92 18.92
CA PHE A 237 6.76 15.43 17.65
C PHE A 237 5.24 15.25 17.65
N GLY A 238 4.58 16.12 16.77
CA GLY A 238 3.14 15.87 16.51
C GLY A 238 2.96 14.83 15.40
N ASP A 239 1.68 14.46 15.16
CA ASP A 239 1.46 13.42 14.12
C ASP A 239 0.32 13.84 13.19
N LEU A 240 0.19 14.97 12.83
CA LEU A 240 -0.86 15.37 11.87
C LEU A 240 -0.75 14.55 10.59
N PRO A 241 -1.89 14.36 9.87
CA PRO A 241 -1.84 13.60 8.61
C PRO A 241 -0.89 14.24 7.59
N ASP A 242 -0.40 13.24 6.62
CA ASP A 242 0.65 13.63 5.64
C ASP A 242 0.10 14.67 4.65
N VAL A 243 -1.22 14.84 4.63
CA VAL A 243 -1.76 15.80 3.64
C VAL A 243 -1.34 17.23 4.01
N TYR A 244 -0.78 17.44 5.18
CA TYR A 244 -0.46 18.83 5.55
C TYR A 244 1.04 19.07 5.41
N ASN A 245 1.91 18.00 5.23
CA ASN A 245 3.39 18.09 5.14
C ASN A 245 3.98 18.90 6.31
N LEU A 246 3.52 18.66 7.56
CA LEU A 246 3.99 19.51 8.70
C LEU A 246 4.51 18.62 9.82
N THR A 247 4.73 17.26 9.57
CA THR A 247 4.91 16.37 10.75
C THR A 247 6.36 15.89 10.80
N THR A 248 7.06 15.67 9.70
CA THR A 248 8.41 15.07 9.74
C THR A 248 9.47 16.19 9.77
N LEU A 249 10.68 15.69 10.10
CA LEU A 249 11.79 16.66 10.17
C LEU A 249 12.05 17.29 8.80
N SER A 250 11.98 16.50 7.75
CA SER A 250 12.16 17.05 6.40
C SER A 250 11.12 18.13 6.08
N ASP A 251 10.08 18.15 6.90
CA ASP A 251 9.06 19.18 6.63
C ASP A 251 9.09 20.26 7.71
N ASP A 252 10.15 20.31 8.49
CA ASP A 252 10.25 21.20 9.66
C ASP A 252 9.07 21.02 10.61
N GLY A 253 8.73 19.74 10.83
CA GLY A 253 7.53 19.42 11.62
C GLY A 253 7.63 19.98 13.05
N ALA A 254 6.40 20.28 13.73
CA ALA A 254 6.38 20.81 15.11
C ALA A 254 6.98 19.81 16.11
N ARG A 255 7.83 20.31 16.92
CA ARG A 255 8.47 19.42 17.92
C ARG A 255 8.91 20.24 19.14
N HIS A 256 8.84 19.51 20.33
CA HIS A 256 9.30 20.15 21.58
C HIS A 256 10.34 19.26 22.26
N GLU A 257 11.23 19.95 22.99
CA GLU A 257 12.07 19.17 23.93
C GLU A 257 11.22 18.58 25.08
N VAL A 258 11.48 17.27 25.28
CA VAL A 258 10.65 16.60 26.31
C VAL A 258 11.10 17.07 27.70
N GLY A 259 10.18 17.43 28.47
CA GLY A 259 10.50 17.91 29.83
C GLY A 259 9.40 17.53 30.81
N SER A 260 9.40 18.11 32.09
CA SER A 260 8.53 17.69 33.23
C SER A 260 7.12 18.28 33.08
N VAL A 261 6.95 19.23 32.08
CA VAL A 261 5.58 19.79 31.88
C VAL A 261 5.05 19.26 30.54
N TYR A 262 3.82 18.59 30.55
CA TYR A 262 3.27 18.03 29.29
C TYR A 262 1.74 17.94 29.41
N LEU A 263 1.09 17.72 28.24
CA LEU A 263 -0.39 17.60 28.22
C LEU A 263 -0.83 16.16 28.48
N GLY A 264 -1.82 16.03 29.46
CA GLY A 264 -2.47 14.72 29.73
C GLY A 264 -1.61 13.88 30.69
N THR A 265 -1.59 12.55 30.43
CA THR A 265 -1.08 11.65 31.51
C THR A 265 0.33 11.18 31.16
N SER A 266 0.74 11.29 29.88
CA SER A 266 2.09 10.79 29.55
C SER A 266 2.65 11.58 28.36
N ILE A 267 4.05 11.75 28.29
CA ILE A 267 4.71 12.41 27.15
C ILE A 267 5.77 11.44 26.58
N ASP A 268 5.86 11.49 25.25
CA ASP A 268 6.88 10.56 24.68
C ASP A 268 7.87 11.36 23.82
N SER A 269 9.16 10.74 23.70
CA SER A 269 10.15 11.38 22.82
C SER A 269 10.36 10.55 21.55
N GLU A 270 10.59 11.37 20.45
CA GLU A 270 10.86 10.68 19.20
C GLU A 270 12.01 11.40 18.46
N THR A 271 12.67 10.47 17.55
CA THR A 271 13.81 11.02 16.78
C THR A 271 13.32 11.82 15.57
N ASP A 272 12.02 11.47 15.04
CA ASP A 272 11.37 12.21 13.94
C ASP A 272 9.85 12.03 14.04
N GLY A 273 9.14 13.04 13.35
CA GLY A 273 7.65 12.96 13.37
C GLY A 273 7.14 11.80 12.50
N GLN A 274 6.07 11.16 12.95
CA GLN A 274 5.38 10.15 12.11
C GLN A 274 3.93 10.59 11.88
N GLU A 275 3.56 10.66 10.60
CA GLU A 275 2.18 11.12 10.28
C GLU A 275 1.14 10.06 10.65
N SER A 276 -0.10 10.61 11.06
CA SER A 276 -1.25 9.73 11.33
C SER A 276 -2.49 10.27 10.61
N ALA A 277 -3.24 9.35 9.97
CA ALA A 277 -4.44 9.74 9.19
C ALA A 277 -5.53 10.32 10.10
N ASP A 278 -5.41 10.01 11.37
CA ASP A 278 -6.53 10.52 12.19
C ASP A 278 -5.97 11.32 13.38
N ALA A 279 -4.81 11.69 13.34
CA ALA A 279 -4.15 12.50 14.38
C ALA A 279 -4.38 11.94 15.78
N GLY A 280 -4.43 10.52 15.74
CA GLY A 280 -4.35 9.91 17.09
C GLY A 280 -5.74 9.63 17.67
N ARG A 281 -6.85 9.73 16.81
CA ARG A 281 -8.24 9.41 17.22
C ARG A 281 -8.40 7.90 17.43
N SER A 282 -7.65 6.90 16.68
CA SER A 282 -7.83 5.45 16.89
C SER A 282 -6.59 4.87 17.59
N ALA A 283 -6.74 4.36 18.80
CA ALA A 283 -5.71 3.69 19.62
C ALA A 283 -4.80 2.80 18.76
N VAL A 284 -5.03 2.54 17.36
CA VAL A 284 -4.39 1.47 16.58
C VAL A 284 -3.56 2.11 15.46
N ASP A 285 -3.45 3.49 15.41
CA ASP A 285 -2.69 3.97 14.22
C ASP A 285 -1.93 5.24 14.59
N GLY A 286 -1.59 5.44 15.94
CA GLY A 286 -0.64 6.58 16.14
C GLY A 286 0.52 6.14 17.03
N ASP A 287 1.66 5.50 16.50
CA ASP A 287 2.68 5.39 17.59
C ASP A 287 4.09 5.43 16.96
N ASP A 288 4.49 6.64 16.65
CA ASP A 288 5.83 7.25 16.86
C ASP A 288 6.75 6.31 17.65
N GLY A 289 6.95 4.96 17.02
CA GLY A 289 8.17 4.18 17.35
C GLY A 289 8.17 3.70 18.80
N LEU A 290 7.11 3.47 19.63
CA LEU A 290 7.20 2.65 20.87
C LEU A 290 6.38 1.37 20.70
N PRO A 291 6.75 0.21 21.44
CA PRO A 291 6.21 -1.15 21.32
C PRO A 291 4.68 -1.17 21.52
N VAL A 292 3.84 -1.90 20.76
CA VAL A 292 2.41 -2.26 20.80
C VAL A 292 1.95 -2.46 22.25
N GLY A 293 1.03 -1.37 22.76
CA GLY A 293 0.39 -1.37 24.11
C GLY A 293 0.79 -0.11 24.90
N ALA A 294 1.52 0.94 24.38
CA ALA A 294 1.83 2.20 25.08
C ALA A 294 0.71 3.23 24.83
N THR A 295 0.03 3.78 25.87
CA THR A 295 -1.11 4.73 25.92
C THR A 295 -0.80 5.98 25.08
N ASP A 296 -1.53 6.25 23.94
CA ASP A 296 -1.51 7.47 23.10
C ASP A 296 -1.48 8.75 23.96
N ASP A 297 -0.26 9.59 23.74
CA ASP A 297 -0.09 10.77 24.63
C ASP A 297 -0.95 11.94 24.16
N GLU A 298 -2.00 11.67 23.15
CA GLU A 298 -2.96 12.71 22.75
C GLU A 298 -4.17 12.69 23.70
N ASP A 299 -3.93 12.97 24.83
CA ASP A 299 -5.00 12.78 25.84
C ASP A 299 -5.13 14.06 26.69
N GLY A 300 -4.60 15.11 26.24
CA GLY A 300 -4.50 16.31 27.12
C GLY A 300 -5.58 17.34 26.77
N ILE A 301 -6.36 17.10 25.68
CA ILE A 301 -7.33 18.16 25.32
C ILE A 301 -8.69 17.49 25.06
N THR A 302 -9.82 18.10 25.68
CA THR A 302 -11.19 17.65 25.39
C THR A 302 -12.07 18.88 25.14
N VAL A 303 -13.11 18.70 24.28
CA VAL A 303 -13.98 19.86 23.95
C VAL A 303 -15.07 19.98 25.01
N SER A 304 -15.31 21.24 25.60
CA SER A 304 -16.33 21.48 26.65
C SER A 304 -17.29 22.58 26.19
N GLY A 305 -18.69 22.32 26.11
CA GLY A 305 -19.67 23.42 25.88
C GLY A 305 -20.03 23.49 24.38
N SER A 306 -21.08 24.24 24.05
CA SER A 306 -21.58 24.37 22.66
C SER A 306 -20.92 25.58 21.98
N TRP A 307 -20.09 25.41 20.85
CA TRP A 307 -19.32 26.45 20.11
C TRP A 307 -20.20 27.12 19.04
N ASN A 308 -20.55 28.42 19.16
CA ASN A 308 -21.31 29.15 18.12
C ASN A 308 -20.38 30.11 17.36
N GLN A 309 -20.61 30.18 15.96
CA GLN A 309 -19.84 31.07 15.06
C GLN A 309 -19.85 32.52 15.58
N GLY A 310 -18.72 33.09 15.73
CA GLY A 310 -18.64 34.54 16.06
C GLY A 310 -18.91 34.81 17.54
N ALA A 311 -19.24 33.51 18.29
CA ALA A 311 -19.50 33.65 19.74
C ALA A 311 -18.18 33.71 20.50
N ASN A 312 -18.03 34.78 21.45
CA ASN A 312 -16.91 34.75 22.42
C ASN A 312 -17.01 33.56 23.37
N GLY A 313 -16.66 32.21 22.79
CA GLY A 313 -16.93 31.28 23.93
C GLY A 313 -16.58 29.84 23.53
N GLY A 314 -15.56 29.48 22.46
CA GLY A 314 -15.11 28.06 22.40
C GLY A 314 -14.28 27.68 23.63
N ALA A 315 -14.79 26.59 24.29
CA ALA A 315 -14.01 26.16 25.48
C ALA A 315 -13.51 24.72 25.30
N ILE A 316 -12.14 24.50 25.55
CA ILE A 316 -11.56 23.14 25.62
C ILE A 316 -11.05 22.89 27.04
N ASP A 317 -11.30 21.65 27.45
CA ASP A 317 -10.62 21.28 28.71
C ASP A 317 -9.18 20.81 28.45
N VAL A 318 -8.23 21.52 29.15
CA VAL A 318 -6.81 21.20 28.97
C VAL A 318 -6.26 20.56 30.26
N THR A 319 -5.78 19.34 30.06
CA THR A 319 -5.16 18.68 31.24
C THR A 319 -3.63 18.75 31.11
N VAL A 320 -3.02 19.45 32.10
CA VAL A 320 -1.55 19.62 32.10
C VAL A 320 -0.96 18.90 33.31
N THR A 321 0.17 18.19 33.08
CA THR A 321 0.86 17.44 34.15
C THR A 321 2.27 18.00 34.35
N GLY A 322 2.77 18.05 35.65
CA GLY A 322 4.20 18.30 35.89
C GLY A 322 4.44 19.79 36.20
N GLY A 323 3.45 20.79 36.01
CA GLY A 323 3.63 22.22 36.42
C GLY A 323 3.01 23.15 35.37
N ALA A 324 3.14 24.56 35.59
CA ALA A 324 2.48 25.54 34.69
C ALA A 324 3.25 25.66 33.37
N GLY A 325 2.44 25.83 32.22
CA GLY A 325 3.06 26.03 30.89
C GLY A 325 2.20 26.95 30.02
N TYR A 326 2.81 27.24 28.85
CA TYR A 326 2.09 28.12 27.92
C TYR A 326 1.64 27.33 26.68
N LEU A 327 0.34 27.44 26.35
CA LEU A 327 -0.29 26.58 25.33
C LEU A 327 -0.69 27.43 24.13
N SER A 328 -0.23 26.92 22.94
CA SER A 328 -0.78 27.46 21.70
C SER A 328 -1.52 26.38 20.91
N GLY A 329 -2.61 26.83 20.19
CA GLY A 329 -3.41 25.82 19.45
C GLY A 329 -3.88 26.40 18.11
N TRP A 330 -3.91 25.43 17.13
CA TRP A 330 -4.44 25.81 15.81
C TRP A 330 -5.57 24.87 15.42
N ILE A 331 -6.56 25.51 14.84
CA ILE A 331 -7.67 24.66 14.34
C ILE A 331 -7.97 25.06 12.90
N ASN A 332 -8.10 24.07 12.05
CA ASN A 332 -8.43 24.35 10.64
C ASN A 332 -9.92 24.70 10.50
N TRP A 333 -10.30 26.09 10.62
CA TRP A 333 -11.71 26.53 10.74
C TRP A 333 -12.40 26.55 9.37
N ASP A 334 -11.59 26.55 8.31
CA ASP A 334 -12.23 26.78 6.99
C ASP A 334 -12.14 25.51 6.13
N ASP A 335 -11.56 24.34 6.66
CA ASP A 335 -11.54 22.97 6.10
C ASP A 335 -10.90 22.98 4.70
N ASP A 336 -9.89 23.65 4.50
CA ASP A 336 -9.29 23.70 3.14
C ASP A 336 -8.02 22.83 3.09
N ASN A 337 -7.84 21.73 3.97
CA ASN A 337 -6.69 20.79 3.97
C ASN A 337 -5.36 21.52 4.15
N ALA A 338 -5.49 22.78 4.76
CA ALA A 338 -4.28 23.53 5.18
C ALA A 338 -4.55 24.24 6.52
N ILE A 339 -3.55 24.05 7.53
CA ILE A 339 -3.64 24.89 8.74
C ILE A 339 -2.66 26.07 8.58
N GLU A 340 -3.27 27.30 8.56
CA GLU A 340 -2.47 28.51 8.29
C GLU A 340 -2.32 29.35 9.56
N ALA A 341 -1.37 30.20 9.56
CA ALA A 341 -1.04 31.06 10.73
C ALA A 341 -2.28 31.83 11.22
N GLY A 342 -3.25 32.05 10.29
CA GLY A 342 -4.48 32.80 10.65
C GLY A 342 -5.49 31.91 11.37
N GLU A 343 -5.13 30.68 11.62
CA GLU A 343 -6.10 29.75 12.25
C GLU A 343 -5.64 29.37 13.66
N GLN A 344 -4.81 30.21 14.20
CA GLN A 344 -4.35 30.00 15.58
C GLN A 344 -5.41 30.51 16.57
N ILE A 345 -5.73 29.52 17.55
CA ILE A 345 -6.89 29.90 18.43
C ILE A 345 -6.37 30.19 19.84
N LEU A 346 -5.22 29.83 20.14
CA LEU A 346 -4.55 30.14 21.41
C LEU A 346 -3.09 30.47 21.14
N ASP A 347 -2.77 31.53 21.75
CA ASP A 347 -1.36 31.91 21.57
C ASP A 347 -0.70 32.11 22.94
N MET A 348 0.21 31.23 23.23
CA MET A 348 1.00 31.22 24.47
C MET A 348 0.11 31.47 25.70
N ARG A 349 -1.06 30.79 25.76
CA ARG A 349 -1.96 30.88 26.93
C ARG A 349 -1.40 30.10 28.13
N LEU A 350 -1.34 30.88 29.32
CA LEU A 350 -0.80 30.20 30.52
C LEU A 350 -1.79 29.13 31.02
N VAL A 351 -1.35 27.87 31.19
CA VAL A 351 -2.17 26.79 31.79
C VAL A 351 -1.37 26.12 32.93
N VAL A 352 -2.09 25.79 34.04
CA VAL A 352 -1.36 25.24 35.22
C VAL A 352 -1.68 23.75 35.35
N SER A 353 -0.89 23.08 36.23
CA SER A 353 -1.08 21.61 36.41
C SER A 353 -2.50 21.27 36.84
N GLY A 354 -3.14 20.21 36.21
CA GLY A 354 -4.54 19.82 36.46
C GLY A 354 -5.43 20.18 35.26
N THR A 355 -6.67 19.75 35.29
CA THR A 355 -7.58 20.03 34.16
C THR A 355 -8.25 21.39 34.33
N GLN A 356 -8.08 22.24 33.22
CA GLN A 356 -8.74 23.57 33.24
C GLN A 356 -9.45 23.81 31.90
N THR A 357 -10.47 24.55 32.09
CA THR A 357 -11.20 24.93 30.86
C THR A 357 -10.65 26.25 30.30
N VAL A 358 -10.22 26.14 28.99
CA VAL A 358 -9.65 27.33 28.34
C VAL A 358 -10.63 27.82 27.26
N GLN A 359 -10.74 29.15 27.36
CA GLN A 359 -11.73 29.71 26.41
C GLN A 359 -11.01 30.36 25.22
N PHE A 360 -11.64 30.35 24.05
CA PHE A 360 -11.05 31.04 22.90
C PHE A 360 -12.17 31.54 21.98
N ASN A 361 -11.72 32.48 21.06
CA ASN A 361 -12.74 33.05 20.15
C ASN A 361 -12.91 32.19 18.89
N ILE A 362 -14.07 31.99 18.54
CA ILE A 362 -14.37 31.28 17.27
C ILE A 362 -14.54 32.32 16.16
N PRO A 363 -13.72 32.26 15.02
CA PRO A 363 -13.77 33.27 13.96
C PRO A 363 -15.14 33.33 13.28
N ALA A 364 -15.56 34.60 12.89
CA ALA A 364 -16.88 34.88 12.25
C ALA A 364 -17.01 34.14 10.91
N GLY A 365 -15.73 33.82 10.24
CA GLY A 365 -15.69 33.10 8.94
C GLY A 365 -15.57 31.58 9.14
N ALA A 366 -15.66 31.33 10.56
CA ALA A 366 -15.61 29.87 10.79
C ALA A 366 -16.81 29.16 10.15
N ILE A 367 -16.46 28.34 9.12
CA ILE A 367 -17.53 27.64 8.39
C ILE A 367 -18.11 26.52 9.28
N PRO A 368 -19.51 26.74 9.77
CA PRO A 368 -20.18 25.68 10.56
C PRO A 368 -20.34 24.40 9.74
N GLY A 369 -19.60 23.32 10.12
CA GLY A 369 -19.62 21.99 9.45
C GLY A 369 -21.05 21.58 9.04
N TYR A 370 -21.45 21.87 7.84
CA TYR A 370 -22.76 21.42 7.30
C TYR A 370 -22.64 20.00 6.76
N ASN A 371 -22.27 18.97 7.65
CA ASN A 371 -22.52 17.55 7.33
C ASN A 371 -21.32 16.94 6.60
N THR A 372 -20.07 16.61 7.23
CA THR A 372 -19.05 15.58 6.90
C THR A 372 -17.70 16.26 6.65
N TYR A 373 -17.28 17.32 7.23
CA TYR A 373 -15.80 17.52 7.23
C TYR A 373 -15.34 17.88 8.65
N ASP A 374 -14.71 16.82 9.26
CA ASP A 374 -13.75 16.58 10.36
C ASP A 374 -12.63 17.63 10.35
N ARG A 375 -12.40 18.45 11.72
CA ARG A 375 -11.29 19.44 11.70
C ARG A 375 -10.11 18.90 12.51
N PHE A 376 -8.82 19.17 11.93
CA PHE A 376 -7.59 18.75 12.64
C PHE A 376 -7.01 19.96 13.40
N ALA A 377 -6.68 19.63 14.58
CA ALA A 377 -6.13 20.70 15.44
C ALA A 377 -4.76 20.27 15.96
N ARG A 378 -3.94 21.34 16.11
CA ARG A 378 -2.63 21.11 16.77
C ARG A 378 -2.49 22.02 18.00
N PHE A 379 -1.97 21.28 19.02
CA PHE A 379 -1.73 22.06 20.26
C PHE A 379 -0.27 21.85 20.70
N ARG A 380 0.26 22.99 20.94
CA ARG A 380 1.65 22.92 21.44
C ARG A 380 1.77 23.61 22.80
N LEU A 381 2.48 22.82 23.73
CA LEU A 381 2.67 23.34 25.10
C LEU A 381 4.16 23.53 25.37
N THR A 382 4.48 24.77 25.95
CA THR A 382 5.90 25.02 26.28
C THR A 382 6.00 25.66 27.67
N THR A 383 7.19 25.49 28.28
CA THR A 383 7.41 26.15 29.59
C THR A 383 7.98 27.55 29.36
N SER A 384 8.30 27.83 28.12
CA SER A 384 8.91 29.14 27.82
C SER A 384 7.82 30.17 27.49
N ASN A 385 7.98 31.40 28.04
CA ASN A 385 6.96 32.44 27.74
C ASN A 385 7.57 33.56 26.90
N THR A 386 8.75 33.30 26.37
CA THR A 386 9.44 34.45 25.73
C THR A 386 9.40 34.29 24.20
N THR A 387 9.10 32.97 23.67
CA THR A 387 9.05 32.82 22.22
C THR A 387 7.68 32.25 21.81
N PRO A 388 7.09 33.01 20.92
CA PRO A 388 5.79 32.49 20.51
C PRO A 388 5.94 31.17 19.72
N LEU A 389 4.97 30.29 19.95
CA LEU A 389 5.02 28.99 19.23
C LEU A 389 4.41 29.15 17.84
N THR A 390 5.21 28.54 16.86
CA THR A 390 4.64 28.50 15.50
C THR A 390 4.06 27.10 15.20
N LEU A 391 3.30 27.08 14.00
CA LEU A 391 2.62 25.82 13.63
C LEU A 391 3.63 24.69 13.42
N THR A 392 4.86 24.94 12.99
CA THR A 392 5.93 23.95 12.79
C THR A 392 7.20 24.41 13.51
N GLY A 393 8.21 23.50 13.52
CA GLY A 393 9.53 23.99 14.01
C GLY A 393 9.78 23.54 15.45
N LEU A 394 11.00 23.68 15.87
CA LEU A 394 11.46 23.25 17.21
C LEU A 394 11.08 24.31 18.25
N ALA A 395 10.57 23.82 19.40
CA ALA A 395 10.27 24.74 20.51
C ALA A 395 10.80 24.15 21.82
N GLY A 396 11.04 25.03 22.82
CA GLY A 396 11.67 24.63 24.10
C GLY A 396 10.91 23.51 24.80
N ILE A 397 11.05 23.32 26.14
CA ILE A 397 10.51 22.16 26.88
C ILE A 397 8.97 22.18 26.82
N GLY A 398 8.46 21.10 26.34
CA GLY A 398 6.98 21.05 26.28
C GLY A 398 6.53 19.86 25.43
N GLU A 399 5.34 19.95 24.86
CA GLU A 399 4.78 18.79 24.16
C GLU A 399 3.93 19.26 22.97
N VAL A 400 4.03 18.35 21.92
CA VAL A 400 3.09 18.59 20.80
C VAL A 400 2.00 17.52 20.80
N GLU A 401 0.61 18.00 20.70
CA GLU A 401 -0.49 17.04 20.53
C GLU A 401 -1.39 17.49 19.38
N ASP A 402 -1.83 16.48 18.64
CA ASP A 402 -2.75 16.77 17.53
C ASP A 402 -4.08 16.02 17.72
N TYR A 403 -5.18 16.80 17.25
CA TYR A 403 -6.50 16.19 17.54
C TYR A 403 -7.40 16.35 16.30
N TYR A 404 -8.36 15.43 16.54
CA TYR A 404 -9.54 15.48 15.65
C TYR A 404 -10.74 16.04 16.40
N LEU A 405 -11.52 17.63 15.97
CA LEU A 405 -12.56 18.25 16.82
C LEU A 405 -13.86 18.39 16.05
N ARG A 406 -15.36 18.59 17.16
CA ARG A 406 -16.67 18.85 16.51
C ARG A 406 -17.30 20.10 17.11
N PHE A 407 -18.48 21.55 16.32
CA PHE A 407 -18.97 22.83 16.89
C PHE A 407 -20.48 22.96 16.65
N ASN A 408 -21.83 24.23 18.28
CA ASN A 408 -23.22 24.62 17.94
C ASN A 408 -23.53 26.02 18.46
N SER A 409 -24.87 27.64 18.32
CA SER A 409 -24.90 29.15 18.45
C SER A 409 -26.10 29.57 19.26
N GLY A 410 -26.95 30.96 20.77
CA GLY A 410 -27.77 31.44 21.90
C GLY A 410 -28.56 32.69 21.50
N GLU A 411 -29.65 33.65 20.60
CA GLU A 411 -30.74 34.59 20.26
C GLU A 411 -31.93 33.83 19.67
N ALA A 412 -33.67 35.23 19.80
CA ALA A 412 -34.76 34.57 19.04
C ALA A 412 -34.33 34.34 17.59
N GLU A 413 -34.27 33.21 17.29
CA GLU A 413 -33.73 32.79 15.99
C GLU A 413 -34.84 32.07 15.20
N MET A 414 -35.16 33.14 14.07
CA MET A 414 -36.35 32.70 13.32
C MET A 414 -35.91 31.92 12.08
N ASP A 415 -36.29 30.85 12.19
CA ASP A 415 -36.07 29.98 11.01
C ASP A 415 -37.42 29.54 10.44
N ILE A 416 -37.55 29.69 8.94
CA ILE A 416 -38.80 29.22 8.29
C ILE A 416 -38.47 27.97 7.45
N LYS A 417 -39.18 27.15 7.84
CA LYS A 417 -38.91 25.90 7.12
C LYS A 417 -40.12 25.48 6.30
N GLY A 418 -40.08 25.10 4.83
CA GLY A 418 -41.06 24.40 3.96
C GLY A 418 -40.57 22.98 3.66
N ASN A 419 -41.44 22.05 3.83
CA ASN A 419 -41.14 20.60 3.80
C ASN A 419 -40.03 20.25 4.79
N GLY A 420 -39.99 21.36 6.30
CA GLY A 420 -39.04 21.07 7.41
C GLY A 420 -37.62 21.54 7.09
N GLN A 421 -37.54 22.12 5.80
CA GLN A 421 -36.22 22.70 5.47
C GLN A 421 -36.25 24.22 5.67
N SER A 422 -34.82 24.48 6.25
CA SER A 422 -34.80 25.93 6.56
C SER A 422 -34.71 26.76 5.27
N ILE A 423 -35.64 27.66 5.21
CA ILE A 423 -35.63 28.57 4.04
C ILE A 423 -34.94 29.87 4.48
N VAL A 424 -33.75 30.16 3.74
CA VAL A 424 -32.89 31.27 4.22
C VAL A 424 -33.61 32.61 3.94
N ASP A 425 -33.52 33.47 4.73
CA ASP A 425 -34.10 34.81 4.54
C ASP A 425 -33.48 35.51 3.33
N GLY A 426 -34.44 35.94 2.28
CA GLY A 426 -34.07 36.58 1.00
C GLY A 426 -33.85 35.55 -0.12
N ASP A 427 -34.24 34.39 0.17
CA ASP A 427 -34.06 33.32 -0.84
C ASP A 427 -34.90 33.59 -2.10
N GLU A 428 -34.11 33.59 -3.32
CA GLU A 428 -34.80 34.00 -4.58
C GLU A 428 -34.97 32.80 -5.51
N THR A 429 -34.53 31.69 -4.99
CA THR A 429 -34.64 30.54 -5.92
C THR A 429 -35.55 29.47 -5.32
N PRO A 430 -36.96 29.28 -5.88
CA PRO A 430 -37.96 28.30 -5.42
C PRO A 430 -37.66 26.89 -5.92
N SER A 431 -37.89 26.02 -5.02
CA SER A 431 -37.41 24.65 -5.28
C SER A 431 -38.42 23.65 -4.68
N THR A 432 -38.83 22.31 -5.60
CA THR A 432 -39.79 21.26 -5.12
C THR A 432 -39.24 20.62 -3.86
N PHE A 433 -37.76 21.44 -3.00
CA PHE A 433 -37.01 20.98 -1.81
C PHE A 433 -37.42 21.79 -0.57
N ASP A 434 -37.51 23.00 -0.83
CA ASP A 434 -37.94 23.68 0.42
C ASP A 434 -39.37 24.20 0.28
N ASP A 435 -40.05 23.37 -0.65
CA ASP A 435 -41.49 23.50 -0.93
C ASP A 435 -41.84 24.91 -1.39
N THR A 436 -40.75 25.49 -1.81
CA THR A 436 -41.03 26.81 -2.41
C THR A 436 -41.29 26.67 -3.91
N ASP A 437 -41.16 25.24 -4.55
CA ASP A 437 -41.62 24.87 -5.90
C ASP A 437 -42.73 23.81 -5.80
N PHE A 438 -43.80 23.98 -6.37
CA PHE A 438 -45.01 23.17 -6.17
C PHE A 438 -45.14 22.16 -7.31
N GLY A 439 -44.08 21.76 -8.16
CA GLY A 439 -43.97 20.65 -9.12
C GLY A 439 -45.13 20.62 -10.11
N PRO A 440 -45.10 19.67 -11.33
CA PRO A 440 -46.16 19.65 -12.34
C PRO A 440 -47.50 19.20 -11.76
N VAL A 441 -48.10 19.96 -11.44
CA VAL A 441 -49.44 19.80 -10.86
C VAL A 441 -50.49 20.04 -11.96
N ASN A 442 -51.02 18.93 -12.45
CA ASN A 442 -52.07 18.93 -13.50
C ASN A 442 -53.00 20.15 -13.38
N ILE A 443 -52.62 20.97 -14.30
CA ILE A 443 -53.11 22.37 -14.30
C ILE A 443 -54.63 22.38 -14.18
N THR A 444 -55.41 21.23 -14.27
CA THR A 444 -56.87 21.08 -14.13
C THR A 444 -57.21 20.32 -12.86
N THR A 445 -56.34 19.19 -12.37
CA THR A 445 -56.86 18.44 -11.18
C THR A 445 -55.91 18.61 -10.02
N GLY A 446 -54.95 19.56 -10.16
CA GLY A 446 -53.96 19.31 -9.07
C GLY A 446 -53.35 20.64 -8.61
N SER A 447 -53.95 20.93 -7.59
CA SER A 447 -53.30 22.03 -6.84
C SER A 447 -52.39 21.48 -5.74
N VAL A 448 -51.44 22.15 -5.53
CA VAL A 448 -50.42 21.62 -4.58
C VAL A 448 -50.14 22.68 -3.51
N GLU A 449 -50.55 22.50 -2.33
CA GLU A 449 -50.39 23.44 -1.21
C GLU A 449 -49.13 23.10 -0.40
N HIS A 450 -48.58 24.07 0.22
CA HIS A 450 -47.42 23.83 1.09
C HIS A 450 -47.55 24.64 2.38
N VAL A 451 -47.37 24.05 3.68
CA VAL A 451 -47.39 24.69 5.01
C VAL A 451 -45.97 25.07 5.41
N PHE A 452 -45.91 26.19 5.99
CA PHE A 452 -44.60 26.70 6.42
C PHE A 452 -44.61 27.02 7.91
N GLU A 453 -43.44 26.45 8.69
CA GLU A 453 -43.33 26.61 10.16
C GLU A 453 -42.26 27.64 10.50
N ILE A 454 -42.81 28.39 11.33
CA ILE A 454 -41.86 29.37 11.88
C ILE A 454 -41.41 28.93 13.28
N ARG A 455 -40.01 28.72 13.46
CA ARG A 455 -39.52 28.28 14.77
C ARG A 455 -38.56 29.31 15.35
N ASN A 456 -38.94 29.22 16.57
CA ASN A 456 -38.02 30.15 17.28
C ASN A 456 -36.96 29.36 18.06
N SER A 457 -35.72 29.18 17.53
CA SER A 457 -34.67 28.36 18.17
C SER A 457 -33.71 29.23 18.99
N GLY A 458 -34.33 30.33 19.07
CA GLY A 458 -33.56 31.27 19.90
C GLY A 458 -33.91 31.14 21.38
N VAL A 459 -33.34 31.73 22.18
CA VAL A 459 -33.46 31.41 23.63
C VAL A 459 -34.42 32.42 24.28
N VAL A 460 -35.15 33.43 23.31
CA VAL A 460 -36.27 34.29 23.80
C VAL A 460 -37.43 34.18 22.78
N ASN A 461 -38.77 34.69 23.27
CA ASN A 461 -39.93 34.41 22.40
C ASN A 461 -39.83 35.23 21.10
N LEU A 462 -40.24 34.68 19.98
CA LEU A 462 -40.25 35.31 18.65
C LEU A 462 -41.63 35.93 18.40
N ASP A 463 -41.73 37.40 18.14
CA ASP A 463 -43.03 38.06 17.94
C ASP A 463 -43.17 38.47 16.48
N LEU A 464 -44.48 38.06 15.79
CA LEU A 464 -44.75 38.43 14.40
C LEU A 464 -45.65 39.66 14.34
N ILE A 465 -45.21 40.82 13.80
CA ILE A 465 -45.83 42.12 14.16
C ILE A 465 -46.49 42.69 12.90
N GLY A 466 -46.52 41.93 11.71
CA GLY A 466 -47.11 42.41 10.45
C GLY A 466 -48.64 42.19 10.44
N SER A 467 -49.60 43.07 9.50
CA SER A 467 -51.05 42.80 9.32
C SER A 467 -51.39 42.89 7.82
N PRO A 468 -51.55 41.70 7.01
CA PRO A 468 -51.57 40.34 7.60
C PRO A 468 -50.16 39.82 7.89
N LYS A 469 -49.98 38.92 8.81
CA LYS A 469 -48.66 38.49 9.37
C LYS A 469 -47.79 37.83 8.29
N VAL A 470 -48.44 37.17 7.21
CA VAL A 470 -47.68 36.67 6.04
C VAL A 470 -48.25 37.34 4.79
N LEU A 471 -47.32 38.02 4.20
CA LEU A 471 -47.79 38.79 3.02
C LEU A 471 -47.18 38.19 1.75
N ILE A 472 -48.20 37.80 0.62
CA ILE A 472 -47.68 37.29 -0.67
C ILE A 472 -47.83 38.40 -1.72
N SER A 473 -46.67 38.62 -2.33
CA SER A 473 -46.72 39.69 -3.34
C SER A 473 -45.91 39.28 -4.57
N GLY A 474 -46.07 39.89 -5.65
CA GLY A 474 -45.29 39.52 -6.86
C GLY A 474 -46.23 39.18 -8.02
N THR A 475 -45.64 38.85 -9.22
CA THR A 475 -46.25 38.77 -10.57
C THR A 475 -47.37 37.72 -10.61
N ASN A 476 -47.36 36.49 -9.97
CA ASN A 476 -48.42 35.45 -9.98
C ASN A 476 -48.92 35.17 -8.56
N ALA A 477 -48.81 36.25 -7.81
CA ALA A 477 -49.12 36.09 -6.37
C ALA A 477 -50.55 35.59 -6.17
N GLY A 478 -51.43 35.84 -7.27
CA GLY A 478 -52.85 35.39 -7.26
C GLY A 478 -52.97 33.87 -7.37
N ASP A 479 -51.95 33.01 -7.76
CA ASP A 479 -51.97 31.53 -7.90
C ASP A 479 -51.44 30.85 -6.64
N PHE A 480 -51.06 31.88 -5.66
CA PHE A 480 -50.59 31.41 -4.33
C PHE A 480 -51.36 32.15 -3.23
N VAL A 481 -52.09 31.40 -2.54
CA VAL A 481 -52.98 32.06 -1.55
C VAL A 481 -52.62 31.54 -0.14
N VAL A 482 -52.50 32.75 0.88
CA VAL A 482 -52.24 32.27 2.26
C VAL A 482 -53.56 31.83 2.89
N ILE A 483 -53.66 30.56 3.12
CA ILE A 483 -55.01 30.06 3.48
C ILE A 483 -55.07 29.76 4.98
N GLU A 484 -53.89 30.10 5.78
CA GLU A 484 -53.89 30.10 7.26
C GLU A 484 -52.67 30.89 7.77
N GLU A 485 -53.16 31.77 8.83
CA GLU A 485 -52.10 32.68 9.30
C GLU A 485 -51.47 32.15 10.59
N PRO A 486 -50.15 32.61 11.00
CA PRO A 486 -49.46 32.10 12.21
C PRO A 486 -49.75 32.94 13.44
N ALA A 487 -49.35 32.18 14.65
CA ALA A 487 -49.64 32.89 15.91
C ALA A 487 -48.74 34.15 16.01
N SER A 488 -49.23 35.14 16.67
CA SER A 488 -48.55 36.45 16.67
C SER A 488 -47.29 36.42 17.54
N SER A 489 -47.19 35.35 18.43
CA SER A 489 -45.97 35.24 19.25
C SER A 489 -45.60 33.78 19.46
N VAL A 490 -44.25 33.53 19.27
CA VAL A 490 -43.81 32.12 19.39
C VAL A 490 -42.75 32.03 20.49
N PRO A 491 -43.07 31.19 21.49
CA PRO A 491 -42.18 31.11 22.66
C PRO A 491 -40.83 30.44 22.30
N VAL A 492 -39.74 30.54 23.16
CA VAL A 492 -38.41 29.96 22.90
C VAL A 492 -38.56 28.44 22.67
N ASN A 493 -37.76 27.94 21.56
CA ASN A 493 -37.83 26.55 21.06
C ASN A 493 -39.24 26.17 20.62
N GLY A 494 -40.07 27.41 20.61
CA GLY A 494 -41.46 27.09 20.22
C GLY A 494 -41.66 27.33 18.71
N ALA A 495 -42.88 26.98 18.13
CA ALA A 495 -43.05 27.11 16.67
C ALA A 495 -44.51 27.46 16.36
N THR A 496 -44.62 28.20 15.19
CA THR A 496 -45.98 28.40 14.66
C THR A 496 -45.98 28.20 13.14
N THR A 497 -47.20 27.97 12.59
CA THR A 497 -47.16 27.64 11.15
C THR A 497 -48.12 28.54 10.38
N PHE A 498 -47.86 28.62 8.95
CA PHE A 498 -48.86 29.18 8.03
C PHE A 498 -48.87 28.39 6.73
N LYS A 499 -49.86 28.43 5.94
CA LYS A 499 -49.98 27.56 4.75
C LYS A 499 -50.28 28.40 3.52
N ILE A 500 -49.49 27.78 2.46
CA ILE A 500 -49.73 28.45 1.18
C ILE A 500 -50.13 27.43 0.12
N ARG A 501 -51.17 27.74 -0.62
CA ARG A 501 -51.64 26.84 -1.68
C ARG A 501 -51.31 27.43 -3.06
N PHE A 502 -50.66 26.26 -3.89
CA PHE A 502 -50.34 26.60 -5.28
C PHE A 502 -51.33 25.94 -6.23
N ASN A 503 -52.11 26.71 -6.81
CA ASN A 503 -53.14 26.31 -7.79
C ASN A 503 -52.91 27.06 -9.11
N PRO A 504 -52.13 26.19 -9.79
CA PRO A 504 -51.59 26.88 -10.98
C PRO A 504 -52.69 27.24 -11.98
N SER A 505 -53.17 28.51 -12.13
CA SER A 505 -54.29 28.97 -12.99
C SER A 505 -53.95 28.82 -14.47
N ALA A 506 -52.61 28.13 -14.60
CA ALA A 506 -52.19 28.00 -16.01
C ALA A 506 -50.99 27.05 -16.11
N ILE A 507 -51.03 26.01 -17.00
CA ILE A 507 -49.98 25.00 -17.26
C ILE A 507 -48.67 25.70 -17.57
N ALA A 508 -48.06 26.03 -16.52
CA ALA A 508 -46.84 26.82 -16.70
C ALA A 508 -46.23 27.15 -15.34
N LEU A 509 -45.05 27.56 -15.38
CA LEU A 509 -44.31 27.83 -14.12
C LEU A 509 -44.85 29.11 -13.46
N ARG A 510 -45.22 28.97 -12.32
CA ARG A 510 -45.90 30.06 -11.59
C ARG A 510 -45.07 30.46 -10.37
N THR A 511 -44.76 32.01 -10.18
CA THR A 511 -43.83 32.37 -9.07
C THR A 511 -44.45 33.51 -8.24
N ALA A 512 -43.98 33.70 -7.02
CA ALA A 512 -44.46 34.77 -6.12
C ALA A 512 -43.51 34.90 -4.93
N MET A 513 -43.55 36.17 -4.10
CA MET A 513 -42.65 36.37 -2.93
C MET A 513 -43.46 36.42 -1.63
N VAL A 514 -42.78 35.73 -0.67
CA VAL A 514 -43.44 35.76 0.66
C VAL A 514 -42.60 36.60 1.61
N SER A 515 -43.40 37.53 2.53
CA SER A 515 -42.68 38.41 3.48
C SER A 515 -43.38 38.42 4.84
N ILE A 516 -42.49 38.24 6.02
CA ILE A 516 -43.11 38.18 7.36
C ILE A 516 -42.29 39.07 8.30
N GLU A 517 -43.08 40.11 8.84
CA GLU A 517 -42.42 41.06 9.75
C GLU A 517 -42.37 40.52 11.19
N ASN A 518 -40.86 40.54 11.87
CA ASN A 518 -40.75 39.94 13.22
C ASN A 518 -39.63 40.61 14.02
N ASN A 519 -39.55 40.15 15.38
CA ASN A 519 -38.55 40.82 16.23
C ASN A 519 -37.25 40.01 16.27
N ASP A 520 -36.77 38.92 15.28
CA ASP A 520 -35.42 38.37 14.95
C ASP A 520 -34.62 39.40 14.14
N PHE A 521 -33.75 40.07 14.83
CA PHE A 521 -33.14 41.36 14.43
C PHE A 521 -32.45 41.24 13.08
N ASN A 522 -31.81 39.88 12.91
CA ASN A 522 -31.04 39.84 11.64
C ASN A 522 -31.84 39.21 10.51
N GLU A 523 -33.09 38.84 10.70
CA GLU A 523 -33.92 38.25 9.64
C GLU A 523 -35.32 38.89 9.67
N ASN A 524 -35.47 40.42 9.89
CA ASN A 524 -36.80 41.04 9.88
C ASN A 524 -36.86 42.15 8.82
N PRO A 525 -37.88 42.21 7.76
CA PRO A 525 -38.79 41.07 7.64
C PRO A 525 -38.12 39.87 6.93
N TYR A 526 -38.46 38.73 7.36
CA TYR A 526 -37.94 37.49 6.77
C TYR A 526 -38.64 37.19 5.44
N ASN A 527 -37.69 37.12 4.12
CA ASN A 527 -38.28 37.08 2.77
C ASN A 527 -37.78 35.86 2.00
N PHE A 528 -38.81 35.41 1.14
CA PHE A 528 -38.32 34.39 0.20
C PHE A 528 -39.36 34.18 -0.91
N PHE A 529 -38.72 33.44 -2.21
CA PHE A 529 -39.58 33.33 -3.40
C PHE A 529 -40.15 31.91 -3.48
N ILE A 530 -41.44 31.75 -4.14
CA ILE A 530 -42.03 30.42 -4.35
C ILE A 530 -42.49 30.33 -5.81
N GLN A 531 -42.45 28.87 -6.28
CA GLN A 531 -42.91 28.64 -7.65
C GLN A 531 -43.64 27.30 -7.75
N GLY A 532 -44.44 26.88 -8.76
CA GLY A 532 -45.15 25.65 -9.16
C GLY A 532 -45.45 25.66 -10.65
N THR A 533 -45.32 24.06 -11.22
CA THR A 533 -45.52 23.91 -12.67
C THR A 533 -46.84 23.19 -12.96
N GLY A 534 -47.83 23.78 -13.13
CA GLY A 534 -49.06 23.10 -13.60
C GLY A 534 -48.80 22.05 -14.67
N SER A 535 -48.80 20.23 -14.20
CA SER A 535 -48.55 19.15 -15.16
C SER A 535 -49.66 18.10 -15.05
N ASN A 536 -50.02 17.03 -15.29
CA ASN A 536 -50.98 16.14 -14.60
C ASN A 536 -50.57 14.69 -14.79
N ASN A 537 -48.95 13.56 -14.05
CA ASN A 537 -48.83 12.12 -14.41
C ASN A 537 -47.61 11.89 -15.29
N GLN A 538 -46.54 9.75 -15.08
CA GLN A 538 -45.29 9.37 -15.79
C GLN A 538 -45.58 8.49 -17.00
N TYR A 539 -46.13 7.49 -16.81
CA TYR A 539 -46.75 6.79 -17.96
C TYR A 539 -48.17 7.32 -18.23
N PHE A 540 -48.12 7.73 -19.45
CA PHE A 540 -49.38 8.39 -19.88
C PHE A 540 -50.05 7.53 -20.96
N PRO A 541 -50.60 6.31 -20.47
CA PRO A 541 -51.16 5.33 -21.41
C PRO A 541 -52.00 5.98 -22.51
N VAL A 542 -52.08 4.91 -24.00
CA VAL A 542 -52.81 5.54 -25.11
C VAL A 542 -54.25 5.88 -24.67
N ALA A 543 -54.72 7.17 -25.10
CA ALA A 543 -56.13 7.47 -24.71
C ALA A 543 -57.03 6.25 -24.96
N GLN A 544 -58.08 5.95 -24.26
CA GLN A 544 -58.98 4.78 -24.36
C GLN A 544 -59.53 4.61 -25.77
N THR A 545 -59.35 3.94 -26.98
CA THR A 545 -59.60 3.85 -28.43
C THR A 545 -60.63 2.75 -28.72
N GLY A 546 -60.48 1.20 -28.56
CA GLY A 546 -61.23 -0.04 -28.83
C GLY A 546 -61.62 -0.75 -27.53
N ASP A 547 -62.08 -2.18 -27.68
CA ASP A 547 -62.54 -2.87 -26.45
C ASP A 547 -61.37 -3.11 -25.48
N ALA A 548 -61.81 -2.78 -24.18
CA ALA A 548 -60.75 -2.92 -23.15
C ALA A 548 -60.53 -4.39 -22.80
N HIS A 549 -59.28 -4.59 -22.73
CA HIS A 549 -58.88 -5.93 -22.23
C HIS A 549 -58.41 -5.84 -20.77
N PRO A 550 -59.03 -6.59 -19.93
CA PRO A 550 -58.72 -6.41 -18.50
C PRO A 550 -57.55 -7.31 -18.06
N ILE A 551 -56.69 -6.50 -17.19
CA ILE A 551 -55.52 -7.26 -16.67
C ILE A 551 -55.47 -7.09 -15.14
N VAL A 552 -55.37 -8.32 -14.49
CA VAL A 552 -55.41 -8.26 -13.01
C VAL A 552 -54.01 -8.59 -12.50
N ILE A 553 -53.52 -7.50 -11.59
CA ILE A 553 -52.20 -7.76 -11.00
C ILE A 553 -52.35 -8.01 -9.48
N SER A 554 -52.12 -9.14 -9.10
CA SER A 554 -52.50 -9.54 -7.71
C SER A 554 -51.35 -9.28 -6.74
N ASN A 555 -50.25 -8.97 -7.46
CA ASN A 555 -49.06 -8.69 -6.63
C ASN A 555 -47.89 -8.28 -7.52
N ALA A 556 -47.06 -7.28 -7.24
CA ALA A 556 -45.92 -6.82 -8.06
C ALA A 556 -44.84 -6.22 -7.14
N THR A 557 -43.59 -6.68 -7.37
CA THR A 557 -42.47 -6.42 -6.42
C THR A 557 -41.23 -6.02 -7.23
N ILE A 558 -40.31 -5.31 -6.85
CA ILE A 558 -39.00 -4.99 -7.44
C ILE A 558 -37.91 -5.28 -6.41
N ASP A 559 -36.99 -6.27 -6.82
CA ASP A 559 -35.93 -6.80 -5.95
C ASP A 559 -36.50 -7.33 -4.63
N GLY A 560 -37.84 -7.87 -4.84
CA GLY A 560 -38.35 -8.72 -3.73
C GLY A 560 -39.06 -7.90 -2.66
N VAL A 561 -39.34 -6.69 -3.30
CA VAL A 561 -40.19 -5.89 -2.39
C VAL A 561 -41.38 -5.36 -3.20
N GLN A 562 -42.39 -5.58 -2.49
CA GLN A 562 -43.66 -5.16 -3.13
C GLN A 562 -43.57 -3.73 -3.66
N ILE A 563 -43.96 -3.46 -5.07
CA ILE A 563 -43.86 -2.16 -5.76
C ILE A 563 -44.72 -1.11 -5.03
N GLN A 564 -44.49 -0.29 -5.04
CA GLN A 564 -45.09 0.64 -4.05
C GLN A 564 -45.86 1.74 -4.80
N THR A 565 -46.63 2.58 -4.20
CA THR A 565 -47.52 3.64 -4.67
C THR A 565 -46.73 4.71 -5.43
N GLY A 566 -46.87 5.00 -6.45
CA GLY A 566 -46.09 5.96 -7.26
C GLY A 566 -45.36 5.22 -8.40
N VAL A 567 -45.43 3.95 -8.18
CA VAL A 567 -44.91 3.12 -9.28
C VAL A 567 -46.01 2.91 -10.35
N GLU A 568 -45.53 3.19 -11.50
CA GLU A 568 -46.50 3.17 -12.63
C GLU A 568 -46.34 1.90 -13.47
N ILE A 569 -47.25 1.13 -13.24
CA ILE A 569 -47.15 -0.10 -14.05
C ILE A 569 -47.63 0.20 -15.47
N GLY A 570 -46.69 -0.34 -16.45
CA GLY A 570 -47.04 -0.05 -17.86
C GLY A 570 -47.22 -1.36 -18.66
N VAL A 571 -48.37 -1.48 -19.30
CA VAL A 571 -48.61 -2.69 -20.11
C VAL A 571 -48.45 -2.31 -21.58
N PHE A 572 -47.63 -3.54 -22.38
CA PHE A 572 -47.21 -3.04 -23.71
C PHE A 572 -47.47 -4.13 -24.75
N ASP A 573 -48.06 -3.87 -25.90
CA ASP A 573 -48.00 -4.73 -27.11
C ASP A 573 -46.87 -4.24 -28.03
N GLY A 574 -45.78 -5.12 -27.91
CA GLY A 574 -44.51 -4.62 -28.51
C GLY A 574 -43.98 -3.39 -27.77
N THR A 575 -43.97 -2.02 -28.13
CA THR A 575 -43.39 -0.84 -27.45
C THR A 575 -44.50 0.17 -27.10
N LEU A 576 -45.74 -0.11 -27.48
CA LEU A 576 -46.90 0.78 -27.28
C LEU A 576 -47.56 0.51 -25.93
N CYS A 577 -47.53 2.11 -24.83
CA CYS A 577 -48.16 1.85 -23.51
C CYS A 577 -49.69 1.82 -23.64
N VAL A 578 -50.30 0.57 -23.69
CA VAL A 578 -51.74 0.39 -24.01
C VAL A 578 -52.54 0.23 -22.72
N GLY A 579 -51.67 0.69 -21.58
CA GLY A 579 -52.28 0.66 -20.23
C GLY A 579 -51.24 1.02 -19.17
N ALA A 580 -51.70 1.93 -18.25
CA ALA A 580 -50.68 2.30 -17.23
C ALA A 580 -51.39 2.58 -15.90
N PHE A 581 -50.84 2.40 -15.06
CA PHE A 581 -51.50 2.41 -13.73
C PHE A 581 -50.44 2.75 -12.67
N GLN A 582 -50.65 3.89 -12.25
CA GLN A 582 -49.69 4.23 -11.17
C GLN A 582 -50.14 3.62 -9.84
N TYR A 583 -49.48 2.57 -9.71
CA TYR A 583 -49.78 1.78 -8.51
C TYR A 583 -49.91 2.69 -7.27
N SER A 584 -50.85 2.49 -6.73
CA SER A 584 -51.01 3.15 -5.42
C SER A 584 -51.21 2.10 -4.32
N ALA A 585 -50.52 1.98 -2.88
CA ALA A 585 -50.46 0.89 -1.88
C ALA A 585 -51.86 0.63 -1.31
N GLY A 586 -52.56 -0.52 -1.29
CA GLY A 586 -53.58 -1.49 -0.86
C GLY A 586 -53.95 -2.42 -2.02
N ASP A 587 -53.62 -2.33 -3.05
CA ASP A 587 -54.40 -3.06 -4.06
C ASP A 587 -53.51 -4.10 -4.75
N PHE A 588 -53.45 -5.25 -4.38
CA PHE A 588 -52.94 -6.46 -5.05
C PHE A 588 -54.10 -7.42 -5.31
N SER A 589 -55.25 -6.96 -5.59
CA SER A 589 -55.68 -7.23 -6.99
C SER A 589 -55.83 -5.93 -7.76
N LEU A 590 -54.77 -5.45 -8.70
CA LEU A 590 -54.74 -4.24 -9.52
C LEU A 590 -55.23 -4.55 -10.94
N MET A 591 -56.25 -3.94 -11.19
CA MET A 591 -56.81 -4.18 -12.54
C MET A 591 -56.39 -3.04 -13.48
N ILE A 592 -55.65 -3.55 -14.56
CA ILE A 592 -55.15 -2.56 -15.52
C ILE A 592 -55.81 -2.82 -16.88
N SER A 593 -56.41 -1.72 -17.33
CA SER A 593 -57.15 -1.88 -18.59
C SER A 593 -56.26 -1.46 -19.77
N ALA A 594 -56.25 -2.59 -20.73
CA ALA A 594 -55.40 -2.32 -21.90
C ALA A 594 -56.28 -2.17 -23.15
N TRP A 595 -56.15 -1.02 -23.90
CA TRP A 595 -57.18 -0.70 -24.91
C TRP A 595 -56.73 -1.20 -26.29
N LYS A 596 -57.89 -2.11 -27.04
CA LYS A 596 -57.57 -2.84 -28.29
C LYS A 596 -57.73 -1.90 -29.50
N GLU A 597 -57.16 -2.49 -30.52
CA GLU A 597 -57.24 -1.57 -31.68
C GLU A 597 -58.55 -1.79 -32.44
N VAL A 598 -59.12 -0.77 -32.80
CA VAL A 598 -60.42 -1.01 -33.47
C VAL A 598 -60.41 -0.24 -34.81
N GLU A 599 -61.12 -1.06 -35.82
CA GLU A 599 -61.17 -0.45 -37.17
C GLU A 599 -62.56 0.12 -37.45
N LEU A 600 -62.75 1.35 -37.87
CA LEU A 600 -64.06 2.02 -37.92
C LEU A 600 -64.67 1.85 -39.32
N PRO A 601 -65.95 1.63 -39.36
CA PRO A 601 -66.72 1.23 -40.56
C PRO A 601 -66.19 1.91 -41.83
N ASN A 602 -65.15 3.22 -41.90
CA ASN A 602 -64.56 3.93 -43.06
C ASN A 602 -63.14 3.45 -43.35
N GLY A 603 -62.78 2.36 -42.32
CA GLY A 603 -61.51 1.69 -42.70
C GLY A 603 -60.32 2.28 -41.97
N THR A 604 -60.44 3.43 -40.97
CA THR A 604 -59.37 3.89 -40.06
C THR A 604 -59.34 3.04 -38.78
N VAL A 605 -57.81 2.83 -38.15
CA VAL A 605 -57.65 1.96 -36.96
C VAL A 605 -56.98 2.76 -35.85
N LEU A 606 -57.57 3.03 -34.79
CA LEU A 606 -56.98 3.61 -33.56
C LEU A 606 -56.04 2.63 -32.87
N PRO A 607 -54.95 3.28 -32.25
CA PRO A 607 -53.82 2.55 -31.67
C PRO A 607 -54.24 1.79 -30.39
N GLY A 608 -53.95 0.46 -30.63
CA GLY A 608 -54.34 -0.39 -29.48
C GLY A 608 -53.81 -1.81 -29.67
N ALA A 609 -54.01 -2.65 -28.80
CA ALA A 609 -53.40 -3.99 -28.78
C ALA A 609 -53.98 -4.89 -29.87
N LYS A 610 -53.10 -5.95 -31.05
CA LYS A 610 -53.57 -6.82 -32.15
C LYS A 610 -53.78 -8.26 -31.66
N CYS A 611 -54.79 -8.93 -32.09
CA CYS A 611 -55.16 -10.25 -31.53
C CYS A 611 -54.13 -11.32 -31.93
N GLY A 612 -53.79 -12.14 -30.77
CA GLY A 612 -52.89 -13.30 -30.96
C GLY A 612 -51.45 -12.94 -30.58
N ASN A 613 -51.21 -11.53 -30.20
CA ASN A 613 -49.83 -11.16 -29.77
C ASN A 613 -49.68 -11.27 -28.26
N SER A 614 -48.31 -11.18 -27.89
CA SER A 614 -48.07 -11.43 -26.44
C SER A 614 -47.92 -10.10 -25.69
N MET A 615 -48.12 -10.16 -24.30
CA MET A 615 -48.16 -8.97 -23.42
C MET A 615 -46.82 -8.83 -22.71
N ILE A 616 -46.39 -7.45 -22.63
CA ILE A 616 -45.10 -7.14 -21.99
C ILE A 616 -45.33 -6.14 -20.85
N PHE A 617 -44.62 -6.31 -19.65
CA PHE A 617 -44.93 -5.49 -18.46
C PHE A 617 -43.64 -4.81 -17.96
N LYS A 618 -43.90 -3.55 -17.70
CA LYS A 618 -42.75 -2.79 -17.21
C LYS A 618 -43.16 -1.93 -16.01
N LEU A 619 -42.42 -1.65 -15.19
CA LEU A 619 -42.72 -0.90 -13.96
C LEU A 619 -41.85 0.36 -13.91
N TRP A 620 -42.71 1.51 -13.90
CA TRP A 620 -42.02 2.83 -13.79
C TRP A 620 -42.19 3.39 -12.38
N ASP A 621 -41.49 3.19 -11.86
CA ASP A 621 -41.41 3.62 -10.45
C ASP A 621 -41.17 5.13 -10.38
N SER A 622 -42.41 6.20 -10.47
CA SER A 622 -42.64 7.66 -10.50
C SER A 622 -41.91 8.37 -9.38
N VAL A 623 -41.53 6.91 -8.63
CA VAL A 623 -40.73 7.13 -7.42
C VAL A 623 -39.25 6.91 -7.75
N GLU A 624 -38.64 5.78 -8.16
CA GLU A 624 -37.22 5.57 -8.51
C GLU A 624 -36.97 6.10 -9.92
N SER A 625 -37.52 6.92 -10.59
CA SER A 625 -37.50 7.37 -12.00
C SER A 625 -36.80 6.35 -12.91
N THR A 626 -36.97 4.98 -12.58
CA THR A 626 -36.28 3.86 -13.26
C THR A 626 -37.33 2.82 -13.70
N GLU A 627 -36.97 2.23 -14.91
CA GLU A 627 -37.94 1.29 -15.53
C GLU A 627 -37.41 -0.15 -15.44
N TYR A 628 -38.26 -1.07 -14.84
CA TYR A 628 -37.84 -2.46 -14.58
C TYR A 628 -38.65 -3.41 -15.47
N ASN A 629 -37.78 -4.45 -16.05
CA ASN A 629 -38.59 -5.52 -16.68
C ASN A 629 -39.18 -6.46 -15.61
N ALA A 630 -40.43 -6.38 -15.80
CA ALA A 630 -41.13 -7.15 -14.73
C ALA A 630 -41.53 -8.53 -15.28
N THR A 631 -41.09 -9.54 -14.48
CA THR A 631 -41.48 -10.90 -14.90
C THR A 631 -42.82 -11.30 -14.25
N PRO A 632 -43.82 -11.75 -15.33
CA PRO A 632 -45.16 -12.02 -14.83
C PRO A 632 -45.38 -13.50 -14.53
N THR A 633 -45.98 -13.76 -13.40
CA THR A 633 -46.45 -15.14 -13.17
C THR A 633 -47.98 -15.18 -13.25
N PHE A 634 -48.61 -16.23 -14.28
CA PHE A 634 -50.04 -16.05 -14.65
C PHE A 634 -50.91 -17.05 -13.86
N SER A 635 -51.75 -16.48 -13.20
CA SER A 635 -52.69 -17.33 -12.43
C SER A 635 -53.94 -17.65 -13.24
N THR A 636 -54.34 -17.12 -14.50
CA THR A 636 -55.37 -17.39 -15.51
C THR A 636 -54.93 -16.78 -16.84
N GLY A 637 -55.16 -17.64 -18.12
CA GLY A 637 -54.73 -17.21 -19.46
C GLY A 637 -53.22 -17.41 -19.66
N GLU A 638 -52.99 -17.28 -21.23
CA GLU A 638 -51.59 -17.72 -21.50
C GLU A 638 -50.76 -16.54 -21.99
N GLY A 639 -51.54 -15.12 -21.70
CA GLY A 639 -50.60 -13.97 -21.82
C GLY A 639 -50.58 -13.43 -23.25
N SER A 640 -51.88 -13.85 -24.21
CA SER A 640 -52.05 -13.25 -25.54
C SER A 640 -53.36 -12.45 -25.59
N TYR A 641 -53.39 -11.30 -26.49
CA TYR A 641 -54.51 -10.34 -26.46
C TYR A 641 -55.73 -10.92 -27.19
N CYS A 642 -57.36 -10.70 -26.65
CA CYS A 642 -58.69 -11.00 -27.23
C CYS A 642 -59.24 -12.31 -26.67
N GLU A 643 -58.61 -12.44 -25.33
CA GLU A 643 -59.26 -13.45 -24.46
C GLU A 643 -60.05 -12.77 -23.33
N SER A 644 -60.97 -13.53 -22.92
CA SER A 644 -62.06 -12.92 -22.12
C SER A 644 -61.54 -12.39 -20.78
N LEU A 645 -60.11 -12.70 -20.01
CA LEU A 645 -59.52 -12.16 -18.77
C LEU A 645 -58.11 -12.72 -18.60
N THR A 646 -57.18 -11.62 -18.05
CA THR A 646 -55.81 -12.09 -17.73
C THR A 646 -55.43 -11.65 -16.31
N ALA A 647 -54.72 -12.78 -15.43
CA ALA A 647 -54.33 -12.44 -14.04
C ALA A 647 -52.93 -12.97 -13.75
N CYS A 648 -52.14 -11.83 -13.04
CA CYS A 648 -50.75 -12.28 -12.87
C CYS A 648 -50.07 -11.48 -11.76
N THR A 649 -48.90 -11.99 -11.09
CA THR A 649 -48.05 -11.20 -10.19
C THR A 649 -46.78 -10.76 -10.93
N LEU A 650 -46.12 -9.73 -10.43
CA LEU A 650 -45.02 -9.16 -11.24
C LEU A 650 -43.82 -8.89 -10.33
N ALA A 651 -42.58 -9.33 -10.74
CA ALA A 651 -41.36 -9.16 -9.94
C ALA A 651 -40.26 -8.53 -10.80
N GLY A 652 -39.70 -7.35 -10.35
CA GLY A 652 -38.71 -6.59 -11.14
C GLY A 652 -37.36 -6.55 -10.42
N ASN A 653 -36.11 -6.88 -11.22
CA ASN A 653 -34.77 -6.85 -10.58
C ASN A 653 -33.80 -6.04 -11.42
N LYS A 654 -32.77 -5.12 -10.78
CA LYS A 654 -31.83 -4.31 -11.57
C LYS A 654 -30.50 -5.06 -11.75
N LEU A 655 -30.10 -5.51 -13.20
CA LEU A 655 -28.85 -6.29 -13.37
C LEU A 655 -27.70 -5.35 -13.73
N GLU A 656 -26.48 -5.52 -13.25
CA GLU A 656 -25.36 -4.59 -13.43
C GLU A 656 -24.26 -5.25 -14.27
N HIS A 657 -24.09 -6.64 -14.27
CA HIS A 657 -22.90 -7.23 -14.92
C HIS A 657 -23.36 -8.21 -16.00
N PHE A 658 -24.25 -9.26 -15.75
CA PHE A 658 -24.66 -10.22 -16.79
C PHE A 658 -25.88 -9.69 -17.55
N THR A 659 -25.60 -8.75 -18.49
CA THR A 659 -26.73 -8.00 -19.10
C THR A 659 -27.13 -8.65 -20.42
N ASN A 660 -26.27 -9.63 -20.90
CA ASN A 660 -26.60 -10.35 -22.16
C ASN A 660 -27.24 -11.70 -21.87
N VAL A 661 -28.46 -11.69 -21.23
CA VAL A 661 -29.13 -12.95 -20.85
C VAL A 661 -30.29 -13.18 -21.84
N VAL A 662 -30.42 -14.43 -22.18
CA VAL A 662 -31.51 -14.78 -23.12
C VAL A 662 -32.86 -14.30 -22.58
N GLY A 663 -33.56 -13.63 -23.50
CA GLY A 663 -34.92 -13.14 -23.17
C GLY A 663 -35.93 -14.29 -23.10
N ALA A 664 -37.15 -14.11 -22.52
CA ALA A 664 -38.15 -15.17 -22.28
C ALA A 664 -38.45 -15.94 -23.57
N THR A 665 -37.86 -17.04 -23.76
CA THR A 665 -38.15 -17.94 -24.88
C THR A 665 -38.61 -19.30 -24.36
N GLY A 666 -39.48 -20.01 -25.18
CA GLY A 666 -39.90 -21.38 -24.79
C GLY A 666 -40.38 -21.44 -23.35
N SER A 667 -40.33 -22.82 -22.72
CA SER A 667 -40.74 -22.99 -21.30
C SER A 667 -39.62 -22.58 -20.34
N SER A 668 -40.03 -22.34 -19.02
CA SER A 668 -39.01 -21.86 -18.07
C SER A 668 -38.58 -23.00 -17.13
N HIS A 669 -37.27 -22.98 -16.79
CA HIS A 669 -36.74 -23.88 -15.73
C HIS A 669 -36.18 -23.05 -14.57
N ALA A 670 -36.72 -23.42 -13.26
CA ALA A 670 -36.30 -22.60 -12.10
C ALA A 670 -35.08 -23.22 -11.41
N VAL A 671 -34.07 -22.29 -11.10
CA VAL A 671 -32.92 -22.71 -10.24
C VAL A 671 -33.01 -21.99 -8.89
N ILE A 672 -33.02 -22.88 -7.79
CA ILE A 672 -33.19 -22.28 -6.44
C ILE A 672 -31.83 -22.38 -5.70
N VAL A 673 -31.30 -21.16 -5.37
CA VAL A 673 -29.99 -21.16 -4.67
C VAL A 673 -30.20 -20.84 -3.19
N ASN A 674 -29.76 -21.81 -2.31
CA ASN A 674 -30.08 -21.67 -0.86
C ASN A 674 -28.95 -20.96 -0.14
N ASN A 675 -27.87 -21.05 -0.76
CA ASN A 675 -26.72 -20.35 -0.16
C ASN A 675 -25.59 -20.23 -1.19
N ALA A 676 -24.81 -18.95 -1.12
CA ALA A 676 -23.65 -18.81 -2.03
C ALA A 676 -22.53 -18.05 -1.30
N THR A 677 -21.27 -18.49 -1.54
CA THR A 677 -20.14 -17.81 -0.85
C THR A 677 -19.08 -17.47 -1.89
N ILE A 678 -18.35 -16.20 -1.56
CA ILE A 678 -17.22 -15.80 -2.40
C ILE A 678 -15.97 -15.63 -1.54
N ASN A 679 -14.67 -16.07 -1.99
CA ASN A 679 -13.36 -15.84 -1.34
C ASN A 679 -13.37 -16.22 0.13
N ASP A 680 -13.25 -17.47 0.58
CA ASP A 680 -13.03 -17.86 1.99
C ASP A 680 -14.36 -17.89 2.75
N ASN A 681 -15.52 -18.29 2.08
CA ASN A 681 -16.82 -18.50 2.75
C ASN A 681 -17.52 -17.18 3.06
N GLU A 682 -17.06 -16.18 2.34
CA GLU A 682 -17.84 -14.94 2.55
C GLU A 682 -19.17 -15.00 1.78
N GLN A 683 -20.21 -14.40 2.45
CA GLN A 683 -21.55 -14.43 1.82
C GLN A 683 -21.65 -13.32 0.76
N LEU A 684 -22.44 -13.71 -0.22
CA LEU A 684 -22.68 -12.63 -1.20
C LEU A 684 -23.26 -11.39 -0.53
N THR A 685 -22.91 -10.27 -1.07
CA THR A 685 -23.59 -9.04 -0.58
C THR A 685 -24.64 -8.59 -1.60
N ALA A 686 -25.64 -7.86 -0.98
CA ALA A 686 -26.74 -7.39 -1.85
C ALA A 686 -26.19 -6.62 -3.06
N GLY A 687 -26.68 -7.12 -4.23
CA GLY A 687 -26.19 -6.43 -5.44
C GLY A 687 -25.32 -7.37 -6.28
N ASP A 688 -24.79 -8.45 -5.64
CA ASP A 688 -24.08 -9.47 -6.45
C ASP A 688 -25.04 -10.23 -7.37
N GLU A 689 -24.36 -10.78 -8.51
CA GLU A 689 -25.26 -11.45 -9.48
C GLU A 689 -24.80 -12.89 -9.71
N ILE A 690 -25.90 -13.82 -9.87
CA ILE A 690 -25.58 -15.23 -10.19
C ILE A 690 -26.19 -15.55 -11.56
N ALA A 691 -25.25 -16.10 -12.38
CA ALA A 691 -25.77 -16.46 -13.71
C ALA A 691 -25.66 -17.97 -13.95
N VAL A 692 -26.72 -18.50 -14.78
CA VAL A 692 -26.73 -19.94 -15.12
C VAL A 692 -26.51 -20.07 -16.62
N TYR A 693 -25.60 -21.04 -16.86
CA TYR A 693 -25.29 -21.18 -18.29
C TYR A 693 -25.61 -22.60 -18.77
N ASP A 694 -26.06 -22.70 -20.06
CA ASP A 694 -26.03 -23.94 -20.86
C ASP A 694 -24.92 -23.83 -21.92
N GLY A 695 -23.75 -24.61 -21.69
CA GLY A 695 -22.56 -24.32 -22.54
C GLY A 695 -22.09 -22.87 -22.37
N SER A 696 -22.07 -22.05 -23.42
CA SER A 696 -21.59 -20.65 -23.32
C SER A 696 -22.77 -19.68 -23.29
N LEU A 697 -23.99 -20.26 -23.38
CA LEU A 697 -25.19 -19.40 -23.44
C LEU A 697 -25.72 -19.11 -22.03
N CYS A 698 -25.83 -17.78 -21.74
CA CYS A 698 -26.40 -17.40 -20.43
C CYS A 698 -27.94 -17.47 -20.49
N VAL A 699 -28.53 -18.33 -19.75
CA VAL A 699 -29.97 -18.63 -19.98
C VAL A 699 -30.77 -18.20 -18.75
N GLY A 700 -29.95 -17.70 -17.75
CA GLY A 700 -30.69 -17.18 -16.58
C GLY A 700 -29.74 -16.40 -15.67
N VAL A 701 -30.41 -15.27 -15.08
CA VAL A 701 -29.58 -14.48 -14.14
C VAL A 701 -30.50 -13.91 -13.05
N SER A 702 -29.82 -13.82 -11.88
CA SER A 702 -30.57 -13.13 -10.82
C SER A 702 -29.59 -12.34 -9.93
N LYS A 703 -30.14 -11.21 -9.50
CA LYS A 703 -29.36 -10.38 -8.57
C LYS A 703 -29.71 -10.75 -7.11
N TYR A 704 -28.60 -10.96 -6.36
CA TYR A 704 -28.81 -11.33 -4.93
C TYR A 704 -29.32 -10.14 -4.13
N SER A 705 -30.47 -10.20 -3.43
CA SER A 705 -31.18 -9.08 -2.76
C SER A 705 -30.83 -9.04 -1.26
N GLY A 706 -29.82 -9.96 -0.78
CA GLY A 706 -29.38 -9.86 0.64
C GLY A 706 -29.93 -11.03 1.46
N SER A 707 -30.96 -11.91 0.82
CA SER A 707 -31.43 -13.07 1.60
C SER A 707 -31.63 -14.27 0.65
N TYR A 708 -31.40 -15.52 1.21
CA TYR A 708 -31.70 -16.77 0.46
C TYR A 708 -33.05 -17.34 0.92
N PRO A 709 -33.60 -18.13 0.01
CA PRO A 709 -33.08 -18.67 -1.27
C PRO A 709 -33.26 -17.68 -2.43
N LEU A 710 -32.32 -17.66 -3.23
CA LEU A 710 -32.39 -16.86 -4.47
C LEU A 710 -32.83 -17.74 -5.64
N THR A 711 -33.97 -17.21 -6.38
CA THR A 711 -34.46 -18.01 -7.52
C THR A 711 -34.00 -17.39 -8.84
N ILE A 712 -33.51 -18.35 -9.72
CA ILE A 712 -33.10 -17.87 -11.05
C ILE A 712 -33.94 -18.59 -12.10
N THR A 713 -34.59 -17.65 -12.95
CA THR A 713 -35.40 -18.28 -14.01
C THR A 713 -34.55 -18.44 -15.29
N CYS A 714 -34.58 -19.78 -15.75
CA CYS A 714 -33.83 -20.04 -17.00
C CYS A 714 -34.81 -20.38 -18.13
N TRP A 715 -34.59 -19.69 -19.28
CA TRP A 715 -35.56 -19.93 -20.37
C TRP A 715 -35.04 -21.01 -21.32
N MET A 716 -36.19 -21.92 -21.71
CA MET A 716 -35.79 -23.10 -22.52
C MET A 716 -35.93 -22.76 -24.01
N GLN A 717 -35.18 -23.37 -24.69
CA GLN A 717 -35.26 -23.19 -26.16
C GLN A 717 -36.60 -23.69 -26.70
N VAL A 718 -37.20 -22.89 -27.68
CA VAL A 718 -38.48 -23.35 -28.25
C VAL A 718 -38.41 -23.20 -29.78
N THR A 719 -39.07 -24.12 -30.41
CA THR A 719 -39.20 -24.01 -31.88
C THR A 719 -40.63 -23.62 -32.25
N LEU A 720 -40.78 -22.47 -33.02
CA LEU A 720 -42.11 -21.96 -33.36
C LEU A 720 -42.69 -22.75 -34.54
N PRO A 721 -44.04 -22.58 -34.73
CA PRO A 721 -44.77 -23.36 -35.76
C PRO A 721 -44.17 -23.14 -37.16
N ASP A 722 -43.46 -21.91 -37.26
CA ASP A 722 -42.82 -21.65 -38.58
C ASP A 722 -41.37 -22.16 -38.60
N GLN A 723 -41.01 -23.00 -37.63
CA GLN A 723 -39.74 -23.76 -37.50
C GLN A 723 -38.59 -22.83 -37.07
N THR A 724 -38.80 -21.65 -36.77
CA THR A 724 -37.81 -20.76 -36.13
C THR A 724 -37.50 -21.22 -34.70
N VAL A 725 -36.10 -21.27 -34.37
CA VAL A 725 -35.72 -21.71 -33.00
C VAL A 725 -35.28 -20.47 -32.21
N LEU A 726 -35.97 -20.27 -31.23
CA LEU A 726 -35.54 -19.18 -30.32
C LEU A 726 -34.54 -19.70 -29.28
N PRO A 727 -33.49 -18.84 -28.99
CA PRO A 727 -32.36 -19.24 -28.14
C PRO A 727 -32.80 -19.47 -26.68
N GLY A 728 -32.34 -20.63 -26.06
CA GLY A 728 -32.65 -21.00 -24.66
C GLY A 728 -31.94 -22.31 -24.27
N ALA A 729 -32.08 -22.70 -22.96
CA ALA A 729 -31.41 -23.93 -22.48
C ALA A 729 -31.99 -25.18 -23.13
N THR A 730 -31.03 -26.15 -23.46
CA THR A 730 -31.46 -27.44 -24.04
C THR A 730 -31.67 -28.50 -22.95
N ALA A 731 -32.82 -29.18 -23.08
CA ALA A 731 -33.17 -30.19 -22.06
C ALA A 731 -32.06 -31.26 -21.94
N ASN A 732 -31.63 -31.52 -20.68
CA ASN A 732 -30.73 -32.60 -20.25
C ASN A 732 -29.26 -32.14 -20.34
N ASN A 733 -29.10 -30.95 -20.75
CA ASN A 733 -27.74 -30.41 -20.64
C ASN A 733 -27.40 -30.03 -19.20
N SER A 734 -26.07 -30.06 -18.89
CA SER A 734 -25.65 -29.70 -17.51
C SER A 734 -25.64 -28.18 -17.33
N MET A 735 -25.85 -27.82 -15.97
CA MET A 735 -25.86 -26.39 -15.64
C MET A 735 -24.48 -25.96 -15.13
N SER A 736 -24.07 -24.75 -15.66
CA SER A 736 -22.89 -24.14 -15.01
C SER A 736 -23.22 -22.74 -14.49
N PHE A 737 -22.37 -22.38 -13.39
CA PHE A 737 -22.76 -21.14 -12.70
C PHE A 737 -21.58 -20.18 -12.66
N LYS A 738 -21.96 -18.90 -12.83
CA LYS A 738 -20.97 -17.84 -12.53
C LYS A 738 -21.57 -16.82 -11.57
N VAL A 739 -20.57 -16.31 -10.73
CA VAL A 739 -21.01 -15.25 -9.79
C VAL A 739 -20.18 -13.99 -10.08
N TRP A 740 -20.90 -12.92 -10.19
CA TRP A 740 -20.19 -11.63 -10.28
C TRP A 740 -20.22 -10.91 -8.94
N ASP A 741 -19.01 -10.72 -8.45
CA ASP A 741 -18.88 -9.96 -7.18
C ASP A 741 -18.78 -8.46 -7.49
N LYS A 742 -19.79 -7.74 -7.11
CA LYS A 742 -19.87 -6.30 -7.45
C LYS A 742 -18.75 -5.50 -6.75
N SER A 743 -18.43 -5.81 -5.61
CA SER A 743 -17.43 -5.01 -4.87
C SER A 743 -16.03 -5.19 -5.46
N MET A 744 -15.83 -6.27 -6.14
CA MET A 744 -14.46 -6.50 -6.65
C MET A 744 -14.47 -6.40 -8.18
N ASN A 745 -15.60 -6.11 -8.61
CA ASN A 745 -15.80 -6.11 -10.08
C ASN A 745 -15.12 -7.31 -10.76
N ASP A 746 -15.46 -8.46 -10.27
CA ASP A 746 -14.80 -9.69 -10.81
C ASP A 746 -15.86 -10.77 -11.01
N GLU A 747 -15.69 -11.52 -12.08
CA GLU A 747 -16.57 -12.65 -12.41
C GLU A 747 -15.89 -13.98 -12.06
N LEU A 748 -16.68 -14.85 -11.31
CA LEU A 748 -16.03 -16.08 -10.82
C LEU A 748 -16.90 -17.30 -11.18
N ILE A 749 -16.16 -18.37 -11.49
CA ILE A 749 -16.93 -19.62 -11.64
C ILE A 749 -17.42 -20.11 -10.26
N ALA A 750 -18.63 -20.60 -10.26
CA ALA A 750 -19.16 -21.07 -8.95
C ALA A 750 -19.55 -22.55 -9.07
N ILE A 751 -19.17 -23.22 -7.99
CA ILE A 751 -19.46 -24.67 -8.01
C ILE A 751 -20.65 -24.95 -7.07
N PRO A 752 -21.65 -25.70 -7.66
CA PRO A 752 -22.88 -25.91 -6.86
C PRO A 752 -22.82 -27.22 -6.07
N THR A 753 -23.33 -27.25 -4.89
CA THR A 753 -23.78 -28.49 -4.21
C THR A 753 -25.30 -28.63 -4.31
N TYR A 754 -25.64 -29.81 -5.01
CA TYR A 754 -27.09 -29.92 -5.28
C TYR A 754 -27.79 -30.69 -4.15
N GLY A 755 -29.00 -30.44 -3.92
CA GLY A 755 -29.82 -31.22 -2.96
C GLY A 755 -30.02 -32.66 -3.42
N THR A 756 -30.54 -33.54 -2.57
CA THR A 756 -30.66 -35.00 -2.78
C THR A 756 -31.63 -35.31 -3.91
N SER A 757 -32.40 -34.30 -4.32
CA SER A 757 -33.42 -34.57 -5.35
C SER A 757 -33.05 -33.84 -6.65
N SER A 758 -31.76 -33.22 -6.79
CA SER A 758 -31.39 -32.44 -7.98
C SER A 758 -30.08 -32.99 -8.57
N ASN A 759 -30.12 -33.08 -9.97
CA ASN A 759 -28.94 -33.74 -10.59
C ASN A 759 -28.16 -32.74 -11.45
N GLY A 760 -28.62 -31.41 -11.38
CA GLY A 760 -27.80 -30.37 -12.04
C GLY A 760 -28.02 -30.36 -13.56
N LEU A 761 -29.14 -30.92 -14.15
CA LEU A 761 -29.46 -30.92 -15.59
C LEU A 761 -30.73 -30.11 -15.83
N PHE A 762 -30.76 -29.50 -17.20
CA PHE A 762 -31.97 -28.71 -17.54
C PHE A 762 -33.10 -29.64 -17.98
N GLY A 763 -34.43 -29.35 -17.48
CA GLY A 763 -35.63 -29.88 -18.17
C GLY A 763 -35.99 -31.29 -17.68
N GLU A 764 -35.25 -32.03 -16.75
CA GLU A 764 -35.61 -33.40 -16.29
C GLU A 764 -36.45 -33.33 -15.01
N GLN A 765 -36.33 -32.10 -14.31
CA GLN A 765 -37.10 -31.90 -13.07
C GLN A 765 -37.72 -30.50 -13.06
N PRO A 766 -38.81 -30.38 -12.24
CA PRO A 766 -39.61 -29.14 -12.25
C PRO A 766 -38.77 -27.93 -11.79
N PHE A 767 -37.66 -28.19 -10.99
CA PHE A 767 -36.69 -27.14 -10.64
C PHE A 767 -35.38 -27.80 -10.17
N THR A 768 -34.31 -26.93 -10.22
CA THR A 768 -33.02 -27.41 -9.67
C THR A 768 -32.71 -26.68 -8.35
N GLU A 769 -32.50 -27.67 -7.28
CA GLU A 769 -32.15 -27.05 -5.97
C GLU A 769 -30.62 -27.08 -5.77
N VAL A 770 -30.10 -25.76 -5.48
CA VAL A 770 -28.67 -25.64 -5.14
C VAL A 770 -28.52 -25.27 -3.66
N LEU A 771 -27.93 -26.31 -2.88
CA LEU A 771 -27.82 -26.08 -1.43
C LEU A 771 -26.75 -25.02 -1.12
N LEU A 772 -25.70 -25.04 -1.89
CA LEU A 772 -24.59 -24.08 -1.67
C LEU A 772 -23.85 -23.86 -2.99
N LEU A 773 -23.70 -22.50 -3.26
CA LEU A 773 -22.88 -22.14 -4.42
C LEU A 773 -21.59 -21.46 -3.93
N GLU A 774 -20.47 -22.11 -4.40
CA GLU A 774 -19.20 -21.55 -3.90
C GLU A 774 -18.35 -21.06 -5.08
N ALA A 775 -18.00 -19.72 -4.96
CA ALA A 775 -17.23 -19.15 -6.08
C ALA A 775 -15.76 -19.61 -6.00
N THR A 776 -15.24 -19.96 -7.27
CA THR A 776 -13.86 -20.47 -7.31
C THR A 776 -12.89 -19.29 -7.40
N VAL A 777 -11.67 -19.54 -6.97
CA VAL A 777 -10.58 -18.57 -7.20
C VAL A 777 -9.51 -19.22 -8.07
N VAL A 778 -8.91 -18.29 -8.88
CA VAL A 778 -7.83 -18.83 -9.74
C VAL A 778 -6.48 -18.53 -9.08
N HIS A 779 -5.78 -19.61 -9.01
CA HIS A 779 -4.43 -19.41 -8.46
C HIS A 779 -3.38 -19.83 -9.51
N THR A 780 -2.38 -18.89 -9.64
CA THR A 780 -1.28 -19.20 -10.58
C THR A 780 0.01 -19.46 -9.79
N ILE A 781 0.60 -20.63 -10.12
CA ILE A 781 1.82 -21.02 -9.39
C ILE A 781 2.98 -21.02 -10.41
N PRO A 782 3.96 -20.15 -10.11
CA PRO A 782 5.12 -20.12 -11.01
C PRO A 782 6.05 -21.33 -10.80
N ILE A 783 6.53 -21.83 -11.98
CA ILE A 783 7.45 -22.98 -11.89
C ILE A 783 8.74 -22.60 -12.63
N SER A 784 9.83 -22.63 -11.90
CA SER A 784 11.13 -22.28 -12.52
C SER A 784 11.76 -23.51 -13.19
N HIS A 785 12.37 -23.16 -14.36
CA HIS A 785 13.03 -24.28 -15.07
C HIS A 785 14.40 -24.56 -14.46
N SER A 786 14.97 -25.78 -14.68
CA SER A 786 16.33 -26.22 -14.30
C SER A 786 16.48 -26.29 -12.77
N MET A 787 15.42 -26.47 -12.10
CA MET A 787 15.52 -26.71 -10.64
C MET A 787 14.26 -27.42 -10.15
N LEU A 788 14.39 -28.05 -9.01
CA LEU A 788 13.17 -28.61 -8.38
C LEU A 788 12.35 -27.49 -7.70
N ASN A 789 11.07 -27.54 -7.98
CA ASN A 789 10.16 -26.57 -7.36
C ASN A 789 9.30 -27.24 -6.27
N THR A 790 9.31 -26.58 -5.09
CA THR A 790 8.37 -27.07 -4.05
C THR A 790 7.10 -26.20 -4.06
N ILE A 791 6.01 -26.90 -4.41
CA ILE A 791 4.78 -26.08 -4.58
C ILE A 791 3.69 -26.61 -3.65
N SER A 792 2.71 -25.81 -3.54
CA SER A 792 1.51 -26.24 -2.79
C SER A 792 0.26 -25.63 -3.44
N PHE A 793 -0.92 -26.17 -3.01
CA PHE A 793 -2.18 -25.69 -3.62
C PHE A 793 -3.06 -25.06 -2.53
N ASN A 794 -3.59 -23.94 -2.97
CA ASN A 794 -4.41 -23.26 -1.93
C ASN A 794 -5.85 -23.08 -2.42
N VAL A 795 -6.11 -23.83 -3.50
CA VAL A 795 -7.52 -23.86 -3.93
C VAL A 795 -7.91 -25.32 -4.19
N LYS A 796 -9.14 -25.62 -3.89
CA LYS A 796 -9.60 -27.02 -4.03
C LYS A 796 -10.64 -27.10 -5.16
N PRO A 797 -10.23 -27.72 -6.33
CA PRO A 797 -11.21 -27.93 -7.41
C PRO A 797 -12.06 -29.18 -7.18
N GLN A 798 -13.12 -29.39 -8.06
CA GLN A 798 -14.01 -30.57 -7.89
C GLN A 798 -13.23 -31.87 -8.07
N ASN A 799 -12.32 -31.78 -9.11
CA ASN A 799 -11.38 -32.92 -9.28
C ASN A 799 -9.95 -32.49 -8.95
N PHE A 800 -9.42 -33.28 -8.02
CA PHE A 800 -8.13 -32.70 -7.56
C PHE A 800 -7.06 -33.78 -7.57
N GLY A 801 -7.23 -34.63 -8.57
CA GLY A 801 -6.11 -35.57 -8.82
C GLY A 801 -4.83 -34.82 -9.24
N ILE A 802 -3.75 -35.29 -8.73
CA ILE A 802 -2.48 -34.58 -9.03
C ILE A 802 -2.26 -34.53 -10.56
N ASP A 803 -2.73 -35.54 -11.35
CA ASP A 803 -2.57 -35.48 -12.81
C ASP A 803 -3.36 -34.32 -13.42
N LEU A 804 -4.45 -34.00 -12.75
CA LEU A 804 -5.27 -32.88 -13.28
C LEU A 804 -4.74 -31.53 -12.79
N MET A 805 -4.21 -31.60 -11.60
CA MET A 805 -3.76 -30.32 -11.04
C MET A 805 -2.50 -29.84 -11.76
N LEU A 806 -1.79 -30.71 -12.40
CA LEU A 806 -0.49 -30.29 -13.00
C LEU A 806 -0.54 -30.48 -14.51
N ASN A 807 -1.71 -30.53 -15.08
CA ASN A 807 -1.82 -30.91 -16.51
C ASN A 807 -1.42 -29.74 -17.42
N ASP A 808 -1.19 -28.52 -16.71
CA ASP A 808 -0.85 -27.36 -17.55
C ASP A 808 0.65 -27.39 -17.93
N ILE A 809 1.35 -28.28 -17.26
CA ILE A 809 2.78 -28.34 -17.61
C ILE A 809 3.02 -29.55 -18.52
N GLU A 810 3.25 -29.25 -19.73
CA GLU A 810 3.42 -30.35 -20.71
C GLU A 810 4.76 -31.06 -20.51
N THR A 811 5.71 -30.32 -19.98
CA THR A 811 7.07 -30.90 -19.87
C THR A 811 7.30 -31.43 -18.45
N LEU A 812 6.19 -31.64 -17.73
CA LEU A 812 6.38 -32.17 -16.37
C LEU A 812 7.03 -33.55 -16.41
N LEU A 813 8.18 -33.63 -15.67
CA LEU A 813 8.87 -34.94 -15.64
C LEU A 813 8.39 -35.77 -14.43
N ILE A 814 8.36 -35.03 -13.20
CA ILE A 814 7.98 -35.85 -12.02
C ILE A 814 7.44 -34.91 -10.94
N ALA A 815 6.48 -35.42 -10.19
CA ALA A 815 6.06 -34.83 -8.90
C ALA A 815 6.11 -35.88 -7.78
N LYS A 816 6.56 -35.36 -6.61
CA LYS A 816 6.65 -36.35 -5.51
C LYS A 816 6.25 -35.68 -4.19
N ASP A 817 5.71 -36.57 -3.28
CA ASP A 817 5.46 -36.04 -1.92
C ASP A 817 6.50 -36.57 -0.94
N ASP A 818 6.33 -36.21 0.36
CA ASP A 818 7.44 -36.53 1.30
C ASP A 818 7.26 -37.94 1.90
N ASN A 819 6.23 -38.75 1.34
CA ASN A 819 6.07 -40.16 1.77
C ASN A 819 6.57 -41.12 0.70
N GLY A 820 7.18 -40.51 -0.29
CA GLY A 820 7.79 -41.39 -1.33
C GLY A 820 6.79 -41.74 -2.44
N ASN A 821 5.63 -41.08 -2.51
CA ASN A 821 4.70 -41.32 -3.63
C ASN A 821 5.05 -40.40 -4.81
N PHE A 822 4.78 -41.00 -6.06
CA PHE A 822 5.26 -40.26 -7.25
C PHE A 822 4.11 -40.11 -8.26
N TYR A 823 4.29 -39.03 -8.99
CA TYR A 823 3.51 -38.90 -10.23
C TYR A 823 4.46 -38.67 -11.41
N ILE A 824 4.43 -39.67 -12.33
CA ILE A 824 5.32 -39.62 -13.52
C ILE A 824 4.46 -39.87 -14.76
N PRO A 825 4.12 -38.80 -15.45
CA PRO A 825 3.12 -38.88 -16.53
C PRO A 825 3.61 -39.75 -17.69
N SER A 826 4.89 -39.78 -18.01
CA SER A 826 5.38 -40.53 -19.18
C SER A 826 5.33 -42.04 -18.95
N TYR A 827 5.25 -42.42 -17.65
CA TYR A 827 5.22 -43.87 -17.38
C TYR A 827 3.87 -44.27 -16.78
N ASN A 828 2.93 -43.32 -16.79
CA ASN A 828 1.56 -43.54 -16.26
C ASN A 828 1.59 -44.00 -14.79
N VAL A 829 2.54 -43.49 -14.06
CA VAL A 829 2.58 -43.78 -12.60
C VAL A 829 1.91 -42.60 -11.87
N ASN A 830 0.89 -43.00 -11.00
CA ASN A 830 0.24 -41.99 -10.13
C ASN A 830 -0.06 -42.60 -8.77
N ASP A 831 1.02 -42.58 -7.96
CA ASP A 831 0.86 -43.15 -6.60
C ASP A 831 0.37 -42.08 -5.62
N ILE A 832 0.44 -40.79 -6.14
CA ILE A 832 -0.01 -39.69 -5.25
C ILE A 832 -1.53 -39.64 -5.23
N GLY A 833 -2.16 -39.98 -6.39
CA GLY A 833 -3.66 -39.94 -6.46
C GLY A 833 -4.18 -38.50 -6.24
N ASP A 834 -5.09 -38.47 -5.24
CA ASP A 834 -5.67 -37.14 -4.98
C ASP A 834 -4.72 -36.29 -4.13
N VAL A 835 -4.70 -34.96 -4.49
CA VAL A 835 -3.80 -34.03 -3.77
C VAL A 835 -4.24 -33.93 -2.30
N ASP A 836 -3.36 -34.09 -1.39
CA ASP A 836 -3.54 -33.68 0.03
C ASP A 836 -3.08 -32.22 0.23
N PHE A 837 -3.99 -31.37 0.64
CA PHE A 837 -3.75 -29.92 0.57
C PHE A 837 -2.92 -29.46 1.77
N ALA A 838 -2.73 -30.45 2.75
CA ALA A 838 -1.84 -30.10 3.89
C ALA A 838 -0.37 -30.32 3.51
N LYS A 839 -0.19 -30.94 2.27
CA LYS A 839 1.19 -31.32 1.90
C LYS A 839 1.67 -30.42 0.76
N GLY A 840 2.96 -30.28 0.69
CA GLY A 840 3.58 -29.68 -0.51
C GLY A 840 4.12 -30.78 -1.45
N TYR A 841 4.47 -30.32 -2.68
CA TYR A 841 4.93 -31.31 -3.67
C TYR A 841 6.15 -30.76 -4.40
N LYS A 842 7.10 -31.67 -4.54
CA LYS A 842 8.29 -31.27 -5.32
C LYS A 842 8.16 -31.73 -6.78
N ILE A 843 8.42 -30.73 -7.60
CA ILE A 843 8.15 -31.08 -9.02
C ILE A 843 9.35 -30.61 -9.85
N TYR A 844 9.52 -31.38 -10.93
CA TYR A 844 10.59 -31.01 -11.88
C TYR A 844 10.05 -31.10 -13.30
N MET A 845 10.46 -30.02 -14.07
CA MET A 845 10.05 -30.06 -15.50
C MET A 845 11.29 -30.04 -16.39
N THR A 846 11.13 -30.58 -17.62
CA THR A 846 12.31 -30.67 -18.50
C THR A 846 12.37 -29.44 -19.42
N ALA A 847 11.43 -28.54 -19.21
CA ALA A 847 11.41 -27.35 -20.08
C ALA A 847 12.65 -26.48 -19.86
N THR A 848 12.98 -25.55 -20.94
CA THR A 848 14.19 -24.68 -20.84
C THR A 848 13.76 -23.26 -20.46
N SER A 849 12.39 -23.11 -20.24
CA SER A 849 11.94 -21.79 -19.75
C SER A 849 10.90 -21.98 -18.63
N ASP A 850 10.74 -20.86 -17.84
CA ASP A 850 9.78 -20.92 -16.72
C ASP A 850 8.36 -21.18 -17.24
N ASP A 851 7.46 -21.71 -16.32
CA ASP A 851 6.04 -22.01 -16.68
C ASP A 851 5.15 -21.77 -15.45
N ASN A 852 3.88 -21.88 -15.74
CA ASN A 852 2.93 -21.69 -14.63
C ASN A 852 1.92 -22.83 -14.58
N VAL A 853 1.53 -23.03 -13.29
CA VAL A 853 0.35 -23.90 -13.09
C VAL A 853 -0.82 -23.03 -12.65
N VAL A 854 -1.91 -23.20 -13.42
CA VAL A 854 -3.11 -22.40 -13.06
C VAL A 854 -4.23 -23.35 -12.62
N ASN A 855 -4.64 -23.08 -11.40
CA ASN A 855 -5.77 -23.91 -10.89
C ASN A 855 -6.92 -23.00 -10.43
N GLU A 856 -8.04 -23.45 -10.78
CA GLU A 856 -9.25 -22.73 -10.32
C GLU A 856 -10.11 -23.64 -9.43
N GLY A 857 -10.41 -23.18 -8.21
CA GLY A 857 -11.23 -24.00 -7.31
C GLY A 857 -11.63 -23.21 -6.05
N LEU A 858 -12.22 -24.00 -5.04
CA LEU A 858 -12.62 -23.32 -3.78
C LEU A 858 -11.40 -23.03 -2.90
N PRO A 859 -11.34 -21.77 -2.29
CA PRO A 859 -10.25 -21.48 -1.36
C PRO A 859 -10.26 -22.40 -0.13
N LEU A 860 -9.08 -22.78 0.31
CA LEU A 860 -9.00 -23.72 1.45
C LEU A 860 -9.21 -22.98 2.77
N GLU A 861 -9.82 -23.70 3.72
CA GLU A 861 -9.89 -23.20 5.11
C GLU A 861 -8.72 -23.77 5.94
N PRO A 862 -7.73 -22.87 6.26
CA PRO A 862 -6.46 -23.34 6.85
C PRO A 862 -6.69 -24.16 8.12
N GLN A 863 -7.70 -23.88 8.95
CA GLN A 863 -7.89 -24.60 10.24
C GLN A 863 -8.29 -26.06 10.00
N ASN A 864 -8.63 -26.44 8.77
CA ASN A 864 -9.02 -27.84 8.50
C ASN A 864 -7.80 -28.71 8.15
N TYR A 865 -6.72 -28.07 8.19
CA TYR A 865 -5.56 -28.87 7.75
C TYR A 865 -4.53 -28.95 8.89
N SER A 866 -4.15 -30.23 9.23
CA SER A 866 -3.25 -30.47 10.37
C SER A 866 -2.12 -31.41 9.96
N HIS A 867 -1.00 -31.25 10.80
CA HIS A 867 0.13 -32.18 10.60
C HIS A 867 0.57 -32.77 11.95
N SER A 868 1.04 -34.05 11.75
CA SER A 868 1.78 -34.65 12.89
C SER A 868 3.26 -34.85 12.51
N PHE A 869 4.01 -33.94 13.22
CA PHE A 869 5.43 -34.01 12.87
C PHE A 869 6.21 -34.93 13.82
N SER A 870 7.19 -35.68 13.17
CA SER A 870 8.19 -36.38 14.02
C SER A 870 9.56 -35.70 13.89
N ASN A 871 10.50 -36.11 14.74
CA ASN A 871 11.80 -35.41 14.69
C ASN A 871 12.84 -36.25 13.94
N THR A 872 12.35 -37.07 12.96
CA THR A 872 13.33 -37.97 12.29
C THR A 872 13.40 -37.62 10.80
N LYS A 873 12.55 -36.71 10.35
CA LYS A 873 12.67 -36.41 8.91
C LYS A 873 12.08 -35.02 8.63
N LEU A 874 12.32 -34.49 7.41
CA LEU A 874 11.76 -33.21 6.95
C LEU A 874 10.38 -33.43 6.29
N TYR A 875 9.50 -32.56 6.67
CA TYR A 875 8.15 -32.68 6.07
C TYR A 875 7.96 -31.54 5.06
N THR A 876 7.47 -31.97 3.86
CA THR A 876 7.07 -30.94 2.87
C THR A 876 5.59 -30.58 3.04
N ILE A 877 5.43 -29.30 3.38
CA ILE A 877 4.04 -28.96 3.81
C ILE A 877 3.50 -27.93 2.81
N GLY A 878 2.15 -27.94 2.75
CA GLY A 878 1.47 -26.95 1.90
C GLY A 878 1.18 -25.66 2.66
N TYR A 879 0.76 -24.63 1.89
CA TYR A 879 0.35 -23.34 2.47
C TYR A 879 -1.08 -23.02 2.03
N PRO A 880 -2.07 -23.29 2.93
CA PRO A 880 -3.49 -23.31 2.56
C PRO A 880 -4.12 -21.92 2.60
N TYR A 881 -3.30 -20.91 2.91
CA TYR A 881 -3.89 -19.56 3.01
C TYR A 881 -3.94 -18.93 1.61
N GLN A 882 -4.89 -17.94 1.53
CA GLN A 882 -5.03 -17.26 0.22
C GLN A 882 -4.12 -16.03 0.16
N THR A 883 -3.61 -15.62 1.26
CA THR A 883 -2.74 -14.43 1.29
C THR A 883 -1.43 -14.77 2.03
N ALA A 884 -0.44 -13.89 1.81
CA ALA A 884 0.88 -14.11 2.43
C ALA A 884 0.83 -13.80 3.94
N HIS A 885 1.56 -14.65 4.73
CA HIS A 885 1.66 -14.41 6.19
C HIS A 885 3.11 -14.64 6.64
N LEU A 886 3.42 -13.85 7.77
CA LEU A 886 4.76 -14.06 8.35
C LEU A 886 4.92 -15.50 8.85
N VAL A 887 6.12 -16.04 8.52
CA VAL A 887 6.33 -17.46 8.90
C VAL A 887 6.24 -17.60 10.42
N GLU A 888 6.58 -16.57 11.18
CA GLU A 888 6.52 -16.64 12.66
C GLU A 888 5.07 -16.70 13.14
N GLY A 889 4.27 -15.98 12.39
CA GLY A 889 2.83 -16.03 12.77
C GLY A 889 2.20 -17.40 12.45
N VAL A 890 2.61 -17.96 11.34
CA VAL A 890 1.99 -19.25 10.92
C VAL A 890 2.38 -20.35 11.90
N PHE A 891 3.59 -20.22 12.45
CA PHE A 891 4.03 -21.35 13.31
C PHE A 891 4.19 -20.88 14.74
N ALA A 892 3.47 -19.88 15.15
CA ALA A 892 3.62 -19.30 16.51
C ALA A 892 3.37 -20.37 17.59
N SER A 893 2.43 -21.33 17.32
CA SER A 893 2.05 -22.29 18.39
C SER A 893 3.12 -23.36 18.60
N ILE A 894 4.05 -23.44 17.57
CA ILE A 894 5.07 -24.49 17.80
C ILE A 894 6.46 -23.90 17.53
N SER A 895 6.62 -22.64 17.67
CA SER A 895 7.86 -21.96 17.24
C SER A 895 9.06 -22.49 18.01
N THR A 896 8.91 -22.94 19.30
CA THR A 896 10.08 -23.41 20.08
C THR A 896 10.48 -24.82 19.64
N LYS A 897 9.61 -25.49 18.90
CA LYS A 897 9.92 -26.89 18.50
C LYS A 897 10.43 -26.91 17.05
N VAL A 898 10.30 -25.77 16.40
CA VAL A 898 10.73 -25.73 14.99
C VAL A 898 12.24 -25.50 14.94
N VAL A 899 12.89 -26.49 14.20
CA VAL A 899 14.35 -26.31 14.00
C VAL A 899 14.57 -25.42 12.78
N LEU A 900 13.81 -25.76 11.62
CA LEU A 900 13.91 -24.86 10.46
C LEU A 900 12.69 -25.05 9.57
N VAL A 901 12.43 -23.91 8.86
CA VAL A 901 11.51 -23.93 7.71
C VAL A 901 12.24 -23.34 6.50
N LYS A 902 12.00 -24.08 5.34
CA LYS A 902 12.72 -23.55 4.17
C LYS A 902 11.88 -23.74 2.91
N ASP A 903 12.27 -22.80 1.88
CA ASP A 903 11.62 -23.05 0.58
C ASP A 903 12.66 -23.34 -0.49
N HIS A 904 12.11 -23.59 -1.76
CA HIS A 904 13.05 -24.11 -2.79
C HIS A 904 13.94 -22.98 -3.33
N ASP A 905 13.71 -21.72 -2.90
CA ASP A 905 14.56 -20.60 -3.36
C ASP A 905 15.70 -20.33 -2.38
N GLY A 906 15.78 -21.19 -1.39
CA GLY A 906 16.93 -21.05 -0.46
C GLY A 906 16.64 -20.08 0.68
N LYS A 907 15.37 -19.79 0.92
CA LYS A 907 15.03 -18.94 2.09
C LYS A 907 14.69 -19.82 3.31
N PHE A 908 15.16 -19.22 4.51
CA PHE A 908 15.03 -20.08 5.71
C PHE A 908 14.41 -19.26 6.85
N TRP A 909 13.65 -19.95 7.69
CA TRP A 909 13.37 -19.49 9.07
C TRP A 909 13.97 -20.47 10.07
N ILE A 910 14.98 -19.96 10.82
CA ILE A 910 15.66 -20.77 11.86
C ILE A 910 15.59 -20.00 13.19
N PRO A 911 14.59 -20.30 14.00
CA PRO A 911 14.26 -19.46 15.18
C PRO A 911 15.41 -19.47 16.20
N GLN A 912 16.05 -20.60 16.33
CA GLN A 912 17.10 -20.66 17.37
C GLN A 912 18.23 -19.67 17.07
N TYR A 913 18.43 -19.33 15.76
CA TYR A 913 19.58 -18.44 15.45
C TYR A 913 19.07 -17.10 14.91
N ASN A 914 17.77 -16.86 15.14
CA ASN A 914 17.15 -15.60 14.72
C ASN A 914 17.37 -15.33 13.24
N VAL A 915 17.30 -16.39 12.45
CA VAL A 915 17.37 -16.22 10.98
C VAL A 915 15.95 -16.34 10.40
N ASN A 916 15.64 -15.21 9.64
CA ASN A 916 14.34 -15.26 8.94
C ASN A 916 14.45 -14.56 7.57
N THR A 917 14.79 -15.45 6.64
CA THR A 917 14.90 -14.85 5.28
C THR A 917 13.65 -15.18 4.45
N ILE A 918 12.72 -15.95 5.10
CA ILE A 918 11.43 -16.23 4.41
C ILE A 918 10.52 -15.01 4.52
N GLY A 919 10.57 -14.35 5.72
CA GLY A 919 9.64 -13.21 5.92
C GLY A 919 8.17 -13.67 5.83
N TYR A 920 7.67 -13.59 4.56
CA TYR A 920 6.25 -13.96 4.39
C TYR A 920 6.14 -15.27 3.58
N MET A 921 5.40 -16.16 4.16
CA MET A 921 5.09 -17.37 3.36
C MET A 921 4.01 -17.08 2.31
N GLN A 922 4.21 -17.63 1.04
CA GLN A 922 3.40 -17.17 -0.10
C GLN A 922 2.48 -18.31 -0.57
N PRO A 923 1.22 -17.91 -0.98
CA PRO A 923 0.35 -18.94 -1.63
C PRO A 923 1.00 -19.50 -2.90
N GLY A 924 0.84 -20.83 -3.03
CA GLY A 924 1.38 -21.49 -4.25
C GLY A 924 2.76 -22.08 -4.00
N LYS A 925 3.41 -21.63 -2.85
CA LYS A 925 4.73 -22.22 -2.53
C LYS A 925 4.59 -23.31 -1.44
N GLY A 926 5.37 -24.40 -1.63
CA GLY A 926 5.49 -25.42 -0.55
C GLY A 926 6.71 -25.12 0.33
N TYR A 927 6.66 -25.69 1.60
CA TYR A 927 7.77 -25.42 2.53
C TYR A 927 8.17 -26.74 3.23
N ASP A 928 9.48 -26.79 3.46
CA ASP A 928 9.96 -27.92 4.27
C ASP A 928 10.18 -27.50 5.74
N ILE A 929 9.74 -28.43 6.61
CA ILE A 929 9.85 -28.06 8.04
C ILE A 929 10.46 -29.24 8.80
N PHE A 930 11.36 -28.90 9.68
CA PHE A 930 11.92 -29.91 10.61
C PHE A 930 11.73 -29.45 12.05
N VAL A 931 11.26 -30.45 12.93
CA VAL A 931 11.03 -30.10 14.36
C VAL A 931 11.92 -30.99 15.23
N ASN A 932 12.17 -30.54 16.39
CA ASN A 932 13.13 -31.29 17.23
C ASN A 932 12.41 -32.25 18.17
N GLN A 933 11.11 -32.31 18.12
CA GLN A 933 10.36 -33.35 18.86
C GLN A 933 9.01 -33.58 18.19
N VAL A 934 8.41 -34.72 18.56
CA VAL A 934 7.10 -35.05 17.96
C VAL A 934 6.06 -33.98 18.35
N THR A 935 5.35 -33.44 17.28
CA THR A 935 4.43 -32.33 17.58
C THR A 935 3.25 -32.38 16.60
N ASP A 936 2.06 -32.17 17.15
CA ASP A 936 0.89 -31.99 16.26
C ASP A 936 0.67 -30.50 15.98
N TYR A 937 0.23 -30.30 14.73
CA TYR A 937 0.11 -28.89 14.35
C TYR A 937 -1.11 -28.71 13.44
N THR A 938 -1.86 -27.68 13.86
CA THR A 938 -2.98 -27.27 12.99
C THR A 938 -2.81 -25.80 12.61
N TYR A 939 -3.01 -25.61 11.24
CA TYR A 939 -2.85 -24.22 10.81
C TYR A 939 -3.85 -23.29 11.51
N PRO A 940 -3.36 -22.13 12.06
CA PRO A 940 -4.26 -21.21 12.77
C PRO A 940 -5.08 -20.34 11.79
N ASN A 941 -6.18 -19.85 12.30
CA ASN A 941 -6.92 -18.84 11.52
C ASN A 941 -6.28 -17.45 11.65
N LEU A 942 -5.65 -17.04 10.57
CA LEU A 942 -4.90 -15.76 10.69
C LEU A 942 -5.62 -14.69 9.87
N THR A 943 -5.93 -13.43 10.43
CA THR A 943 -6.49 -12.28 9.69
C THR A 943 -5.36 -11.39 9.17
N VAL A 944 -5.40 -11.00 7.78
CA VAL A 944 -4.36 -10.14 7.15
C VAL A 944 -4.13 -8.90 8.01
N ASN A 945 -3.21 -8.85 8.88
CA ASN A 945 -2.78 -7.55 9.46
C ASN A 945 -1.80 -6.86 8.51
N LEU A 946 -2.35 -6.18 7.48
CA LEU A 946 -1.55 -5.31 6.58
C LEU A 946 -0.92 -4.16 7.37
N ALA A 947 -0.91 -4.34 8.76
CA ALA A 947 -0.30 -3.17 9.43
C ALA A 947 1.04 -3.57 10.05
N LYS A 948 1.96 -3.98 9.11
CA LYS A 948 3.42 -3.76 9.32
C LYS A 948 4.19 -4.37 8.15
N THR A 949 4.28 -3.84 6.89
CA THR A 949 5.33 -4.69 6.27
C THR A 949 6.18 -3.83 5.34
N ASN A 950 7.04 -2.94 5.77
CA ASN A 950 8.32 -3.06 5.03
C ASN A 950 9.32 -3.92 5.79
N TYR A 951 8.98 -5.22 6.02
CA TYR A 951 10.24 -5.89 6.38
C TYR A 951 11.30 -5.64 5.30
N PRO A 952 12.08 -4.58 5.32
CA PRO A 952 13.11 -4.37 4.29
C PRO A 952 13.82 -5.69 3.91
N ILE A 953 13.22 -6.50 3.08
CA ILE A 953 14.18 -7.55 2.65
C ILE A 953 15.39 -6.87 2.01
N GLU A 954 16.25 -6.30 2.81
CA GLU A 954 17.53 -5.81 2.25
C GLU A 954 18.01 -6.70 1.10
N GLU A 955 17.75 -6.34 -0.17
CA GLU A 955 18.38 -7.08 -1.28
C GLU A 955 19.85 -7.42 -0.96
N ILE A 956 20.07 -8.68 -0.55
CA ILE A 956 21.43 -9.15 -0.26
C ILE A 956 22.27 -9.09 -1.56
N PRO A 957 23.29 -8.40 -1.54
CA PRO A 957 24.18 -8.30 -2.70
C PRO A 957 24.56 -9.68 -3.25
N ALA A 958 24.41 -9.74 -4.63
CA ALA A 958 24.71 -11.03 -5.30
C ALA A 958 26.23 -11.32 -5.24
N THR A 959 26.53 -12.60 -5.11
CA THR A 959 27.95 -12.98 -5.08
C THR A 959 28.54 -12.88 -6.50
N THR A 960 29.70 -12.39 -6.69
CA THR A 960 30.34 -12.29 -8.02
C THR A 960 31.57 -13.20 -8.09
N HIS A 961 32.03 -13.66 -6.93
CA HIS A 961 33.34 -14.36 -7.00
C HIS A 961 33.16 -15.86 -6.73
N PHE A 962 32.06 -16.17 -6.12
CA PHE A 962 31.74 -17.61 -6.02
C PHE A 962 30.41 -17.87 -6.73
N GLN A 963 30.48 -18.77 -7.79
CA GLN A 963 29.25 -19.03 -8.57
C GLN A 963 28.77 -20.46 -8.30
N PHE A 964 27.45 -20.56 -8.27
CA PHE A 964 26.86 -21.89 -8.03
C PHE A 964 25.50 -21.96 -8.72
N GLU A 965 24.96 -23.29 -8.84
CA GLU A 965 23.63 -23.45 -9.49
C GLU A 965 22.56 -23.74 -8.43
N LYS A 966 21.45 -23.01 -8.61
CA LYS A 966 20.32 -23.31 -7.69
C LYS A 966 19.54 -24.52 -8.20
N THR A 967 19.57 -25.55 -7.33
CA THR A 967 18.98 -26.83 -7.81
C THR A 967 17.56 -26.99 -7.24
N GLY A 968 17.14 -26.05 -6.31
CA GLY A 968 15.81 -26.16 -5.66
C GLY A 968 15.84 -27.05 -4.42
N LEU A 969 17.02 -27.48 -4.07
CA LEU A 969 17.15 -28.31 -2.86
C LEU A 969 18.20 -27.67 -1.93
N PRO A 970 17.76 -26.69 -1.26
CA PRO A 970 18.73 -25.94 -0.45
C PRO A 970 19.00 -26.63 0.90
N TYR A 971 20.27 -26.53 1.31
CA TYR A 971 20.74 -26.97 2.64
C TYR A 971 21.35 -25.77 3.38
N GLY A 972 20.84 -25.51 4.61
CA GLY A 972 21.25 -24.29 5.34
C GLY A 972 22.61 -24.48 6.03
N VAL A 973 23.56 -23.57 5.74
CA VAL A 973 24.84 -23.49 6.49
C VAL A 973 24.87 -22.14 7.23
N VAL A 974 24.83 -22.22 8.59
CA VAL A 974 24.74 -20.98 9.39
C VAL A 974 26.13 -20.70 9.98
N ILE A 975 26.58 -19.51 9.59
CA ILE A 975 27.86 -19.08 10.20
C ILE A 975 27.56 -18.16 11.40
N THR A 976 28.04 -18.57 12.58
CA THR A 976 27.59 -17.86 13.81
C THR A 976 28.65 -16.82 14.20
N ASN A 977 29.76 -17.04 13.77
CA ASN A 977 30.86 -16.08 14.01
C ASN A 977 32.10 -16.52 13.21
N SER A 978 33.11 -15.56 13.18
CA SER A 978 34.35 -15.88 12.42
C SER A 978 35.57 -15.37 13.18
N GLU A 979 36.59 -16.31 13.37
CA GLU A 979 37.89 -15.83 13.92
C GLU A 979 38.64 -15.04 12.84
N GLU A 980 38.42 -15.44 11.60
CA GLU A 980 38.98 -14.62 10.50
C GLU A 980 38.24 -13.28 10.39
N LYS A 981 39.00 -12.23 10.40
CA LYS A 981 38.35 -10.90 10.33
C LYS A 981 37.71 -10.70 8.93
N LEU A 982 36.28 -10.58 9.01
CA LEU A 982 35.57 -10.36 7.72
C LEU A 982 35.11 -8.90 7.64
N SER A 983 35.26 -8.32 6.40
CA SER A 983 34.72 -6.97 6.13
C SER A 983 33.46 -7.05 5.26
N VAL A 984 32.57 -6.07 5.53
CA VAL A 984 31.35 -6.01 4.69
C VAL A 984 31.74 -6.12 3.20
N PHE A 985 31.07 -7.06 2.46
CA PHE A 985 31.21 -7.34 1.02
C PHE A 985 32.20 -8.49 0.80
N ASP A 986 32.87 -8.89 1.85
CA ASP A 986 33.52 -10.19 1.62
C ASP A 986 32.51 -11.27 1.21
N GLU A 987 33.05 -12.20 0.31
CA GLU A 987 32.15 -13.32 -0.05
C GLU A 987 32.63 -14.62 0.60
N ILE A 988 31.66 -15.27 1.10
CA ILE A 988 32.01 -16.58 1.67
C ILE A 988 31.38 -17.66 0.79
N GLY A 989 32.30 -18.50 0.24
CA GLY A 989 31.81 -19.64 -0.58
C GLY A 989 31.79 -20.95 0.23
N VAL A 990 30.74 -21.75 0.02
CA VAL A 990 30.67 -23.09 0.63
C VAL A 990 30.91 -24.13 -0.48
N PHE A 991 31.86 -25.08 -0.10
CA PHE A 991 32.27 -26.00 -1.17
C PHE A 991 32.04 -27.45 -0.73
N ALA A 992 31.63 -28.20 -1.68
CA ALA A 992 31.76 -29.68 -1.61
C ALA A 992 32.91 -30.15 -2.51
N GLU A 993 33.99 -30.56 -1.77
CA GLU A 993 35.27 -30.78 -2.49
C GLU A 993 35.71 -29.52 -3.24
N ASN A 994 35.67 -29.51 -4.65
CA ASN A 994 36.15 -28.30 -5.34
C ASN A 994 35.00 -27.57 -6.02
N LEU A 995 33.75 -28.04 -5.73
CA LEU A 995 32.60 -27.39 -6.37
C LEU A 995 31.94 -26.41 -5.41
N CYS A 996 31.81 -25.15 -5.87
CA CYS A 996 31.08 -24.18 -5.03
C CYS A 996 29.57 -24.46 -5.10
N VAL A 997 29.02 -24.69 -3.92
CA VAL A 997 27.60 -25.15 -3.94
C VAL A 997 26.74 -24.12 -3.21
N GLY A 998 27.35 -23.02 -2.82
CA GLY A 998 26.62 -21.92 -2.18
C GLY A 998 27.57 -20.80 -1.80
N ALA A 999 26.99 -19.59 -1.74
CA ALA A 999 27.85 -18.46 -1.31
C ALA A 999 26.97 -17.30 -0.85
N ALA A 1000 27.62 -16.49 0.02
CA ALA A 1000 26.88 -15.30 0.49
C ALA A 1000 27.89 -14.16 0.73
N VAL A 1001 27.30 -12.91 0.56
CA VAL A 1001 28.13 -11.72 0.85
C VAL A 1001 27.95 -11.34 2.33
N PHE A 1002 29.09 -11.14 2.97
CA PHE A 1002 29.03 -10.75 4.40
C PHE A 1002 28.59 -9.30 4.53
N THR A 1003 27.53 -9.00 5.32
CA THR A 1003 26.94 -7.64 5.38
C THR A 1003 27.24 -7.01 6.74
N GLY A 1004 28.10 -7.72 7.49
CA GLY A 1004 28.59 -7.02 8.70
C GLY A 1004 27.98 -7.63 9.97
N GLU A 1005 27.04 -8.58 9.77
CA GLU A 1005 26.48 -9.16 11.01
C GLU A 1005 26.37 -10.68 10.88
N PHE A 1006 26.61 -11.33 12.06
CA PHE A 1006 26.24 -12.75 12.19
C PHE A 1006 24.94 -12.89 12.98
N PRO A 1007 24.30 -14.03 12.89
CA PRO A 1007 24.65 -15.21 12.08
C PRO A 1007 24.37 -14.98 10.59
N LEU A 1008 25.30 -15.50 9.75
CA LEU A 1008 25.14 -15.41 8.29
C LEU A 1008 24.66 -16.76 7.74
N LEU A 1009 23.50 -16.72 7.04
CA LEU A 1009 23.00 -17.98 6.43
C LEU A 1009 23.48 -18.08 4.97
N ILE A 1010 24.08 -19.28 4.66
CA ILE A 1010 24.48 -19.53 3.26
C ILE A 1010 23.76 -20.79 2.76
N PRO A 1011 22.77 -20.55 1.82
CA PRO A 1011 22.13 -21.75 1.25
C PRO A 1011 23.07 -22.49 0.30
N ALA A 1012 23.27 -23.78 0.62
CA ALA A 1012 24.05 -24.65 -0.30
C ALA A 1012 23.12 -25.63 -1.03
N TRP A 1013 23.44 -25.86 -2.30
CA TRP A 1013 22.43 -26.52 -3.14
C TRP A 1013 22.84 -27.97 -3.43
N GLU A 1014 21.90 -28.89 -3.02
CA GLU A 1014 22.15 -30.33 -3.25
C GLU A 1014 21.96 -30.68 -4.74
N GLY A 1015 22.90 -31.50 -5.20
CA GLY A 1015 22.78 -31.94 -6.61
C GLY A 1015 21.75 -33.06 -6.75
N ASP A 1016 21.33 -33.18 -7.99
CA ASP A 1016 20.44 -34.29 -8.37
C ASP A 1016 20.91 -34.86 -9.72
N LEU A 1017 21.65 -35.96 -9.55
CA LEU A 1017 22.27 -36.54 -10.76
C LEU A 1017 21.21 -36.99 -11.77
N GLU A 1018 20.06 -37.28 -11.25
CA GLU A 1018 18.99 -37.80 -12.14
C GLU A 1018 18.46 -36.70 -13.05
N HIS A 1019 18.72 -35.45 -12.67
CA HIS A 1019 18.18 -34.36 -13.50
C HIS A 1019 19.31 -33.43 -13.94
N SER A 1020 20.53 -33.95 -13.77
CA SER A 1020 21.75 -33.24 -14.21
C SER A 1020 21.91 -31.89 -13.48
N LEU A 1021 21.38 -31.88 -12.26
CA LEU A 1021 21.62 -30.66 -11.44
C LEU A 1021 22.89 -30.85 -10.59
N LYS A 1022 23.78 -29.89 -10.84
CA LYS A 1022 25.09 -30.02 -10.18
C LYS A 1022 25.05 -29.35 -8.80
N GLY A 1023 25.38 -30.12 -7.76
CA GLY A 1023 25.43 -29.60 -6.37
C GLY A 1023 26.15 -30.61 -5.46
N PHE A 1024 25.97 -30.36 -4.12
CA PHE A 1024 26.69 -31.29 -3.23
C PHE A 1024 25.92 -32.61 -3.08
N GLU A 1025 26.58 -33.71 -2.62
CA GLU A 1025 25.94 -35.00 -2.24
C GLU A 1025 26.04 -35.23 -0.73
N ASN A 1026 24.92 -35.85 -0.24
CA ASN A 1026 24.93 -36.12 1.22
C ASN A 1026 26.18 -36.91 1.64
N GLY A 1027 26.84 -36.43 2.72
CA GLY A 1027 28.00 -37.15 3.27
C GLY A 1027 29.30 -36.43 2.88
N GLN A 1028 29.25 -35.54 1.91
CA GLN A 1028 30.49 -34.83 1.53
C GLN A 1028 30.85 -33.76 2.57
N GLU A 1029 32.19 -33.57 2.63
CA GLU A 1029 32.66 -32.62 3.66
C GLU A 1029 32.38 -31.18 3.23
N ILE A 1030 32.11 -30.36 4.28
CA ILE A 1030 31.85 -28.94 3.99
C ILE A 1030 33.15 -28.16 4.18
N SER A 1031 33.52 -27.39 3.12
CA SER A 1031 34.69 -26.51 3.29
C SER A 1031 34.35 -25.09 2.83
N PHE A 1032 35.24 -24.10 3.33
CA PHE A 1032 34.87 -22.69 3.09
C PHE A 1032 36.06 -21.97 2.42
N ARG A 1033 35.72 -21.13 1.52
CA ARG A 1033 36.68 -20.15 0.99
C ARG A 1033 36.10 -18.75 1.12
N VAL A 1034 37.06 -17.84 1.39
CA VAL A 1034 36.59 -16.45 1.56
C VAL A 1034 37.31 -15.59 0.51
N TRP A 1035 36.49 -14.84 -0.17
CA TRP A 1035 37.09 -13.78 -1.02
C TRP A 1035 37.07 -12.45 -0.25
N LYS A 1036 38.25 -11.88 -0.16
CA LYS A 1036 38.35 -10.63 0.62
C LYS A 1036 38.18 -9.43 -0.31
N ALA A 1037 37.07 -8.70 0.00
CA ALA A 1037 36.72 -7.56 -0.89
C ALA A 1037 37.82 -6.52 -0.91
N LYS A 1038 38.48 -6.38 0.19
CA LYS A 1038 39.48 -5.29 0.27
C LYS A 1038 40.78 -5.67 -0.45
N THR A 1039 41.11 -6.98 -0.33
CA THR A 1039 42.45 -7.33 -0.89
C THR A 1039 42.29 -8.05 -2.23
N GLY A 1040 41.12 -8.44 -2.53
CA GLY A 1040 40.90 -9.26 -3.75
C GLY A 1040 41.45 -10.67 -3.61
N LYS A 1041 41.87 -11.08 -2.42
CA LYS A 1041 42.48 -12.41 -2.21
C LYS A 1041 41.44 -13.44 -1.79
N LYS A 1042 41.68 -14.68 -2.36
CA LYS A 1042 40.82 -15.80 -1.93
C LYS A 1042 41.57 -16.66 -0.89
N LEU A 1043 40.80 -16.93 0.20
CA LEU A 1043 41.47 -17.68 1.30
C LEU A 1043 40.66 -18.95 1.58
N ASP A 1044 41.51 -20.07 1.73
CA ASP A 1044 40.83 -21.25 2.32
C ASP A 1044 40.76 -21.13 3.85
N ILE A 1045 39.47 -21.37 4.31
CA ILE A 1045 39.31 -21.12 5.76
C ILE A 1045 38.74 -22.38 6.40
N GLY A 1046 39.45 -22.81 7.54
CA GLY A 1046 38.84 -23.92 8.30
C GLY A 1046 37.59 -23.46 9.07
N ALA A 1047 36.84 -24.50 9.57
CA ALA A 1047 35.65 -24.14 10.38
C ALA A 1047 35.50 -25.16 11.52
N THR A 1048 35.09 -24.60 12.62
CA THR A 1048 34.68 -25.50 13.72
C THR A 1048 33.15 -25.64 13.74
N PHE A 1049 32.75 -26.92 13.85
CA PHE A 1049 31.30 -27.18 13.83
C PHE A 1049 30.81 -27.55 15.25
N THR A 1050 29.56 -27.22 15.53
CA THR A 1050 28.99 -27.46 16.89
C THR A 1050 29.00 -28.96 17.22
N ASN A 1051 28.94 -29.83 16.21
CA ASN A 1051 29.17 -31.27 16.41
C ASN A 1051 29.64 -31.91 15.09
N SER A 1052 30.20 -33.16 15.27
CA SER A 1052 30.96 -33.76 14.15
C SER A 1052 30.03 -34.11 12.97
N LYS A 1053 28.71 -34.22 13.21
CA LYS A 1053 27.79 -34.59 12.11
C LYS A 1053 27.48 -33.37 11.24
N GLU A 1054 27.86 -32.15 11.67
CA GLU A 1054 27.51 -30.92 10.93
C GLU A 1054 28.66 -30.55 9.97
N SER A 1055 29.77 -31.38 10.00
CA SER A 1055 30.91 -31.07 9.11
C SER A 1055 30.72 -31.73 7.75
N VAL A 1056 29.64 -32.39 7.57
CA VAL A 1056 29.36 -32.97 6.25
C VAL A 1056 27.93 -32.63 5.86
N PHE A 1057 27.70 -32.47 4.53
CA PHE A 1057 26.33 -32.20 4.08
C PHE A 1057 25.41 -33.39 4.38
N GLY A 1058 24.18 -33.07 4.97
CA GLY A 1058 23.14 -34.12 5.17
C GLY A 1058 23.33 -34.86 6.50
N GLY A 1059 24.46 -34.51 7.26
CA GLY A 1059 24.64 -35.16 8.57
C GLY A 1059 23.61 -34.69 9.59
N ASN A 1060 23.15 -33.46 9.45
CA ASN A 1060 22.07 -32.84 10.23
C ASN A 1060 21.17 -32.01 9.30
N PRO A 1061 19.96 -31.62 9.88
CA PRO A 1061 19.04 -30.86 9.01
C PRO A 1061 19.67 -29.54 8.55
N LEU A 1062 20.63 -29.01 9.28
CA LEU A 1062 21.44 -27.87 8.84
C LEU A 1062 22.83 -27.95 9.50
N SER A 1063 23.78 -27.12 8.98
CA SER A 1063 25.11 -27.08 9.61
C SER A 1063 25.36 -25.69 10.22
N VAL A 1064 25.96 -25.78 11.40
CA VAL A 1064 26.31 -24.52 12.09
C VAL A 1064 27.84 -24.50 12.29
N ALA A 1065 28.38 -23.39 11.78
CA ALA A 1065 29.85 -23.41 11.82
C ALA A 1065 30.38 -22.04 12.28
N LYS A 1066 31.55 -22.12 12.94
CA LYS A 1066 32.37 -20.93 13.22
C LYS A 1066 33.63 -20.96 12.33
N LEU A 1067 33.82 -19.80 11.58
CA LEU A 1067 35.00 -19.82 10.69
C LEU A 1067 36.29 -19.59 11.49
N ASN A 1068 37.39 -20.40 11.17
CA ASN A 1068 38.68 -20.27 11.87
C ASN A 1068 39.59 -19.31 11.10
N THR A 1069 40.79 -18.94 11.78
CA THR A 1069 41.78 -18.07 11.11
C THR A 1069 42.42 -18.81 9.93
N ALA A 1070 42.60 -18.01 8.90
CA ALA A 1070 43.28 -18.57 7.70
C ALA A 1070 44.68 -19.05 8.06
N GLY A 1071 44.92 -20.36 8.39
CA GLY A 1071 46.27 -20.92 8.67
C GLY A 1071 47.36 -20.24 7.81
N ASP A 1072 48.36 -19.27 8.48
CA ASP A 1072 49.67 -18.75 8.02
C ASP A 1072 50.28 -19.64 6.93
N GLN A 1073 49.92 -19.43 5.56
CA GLN A 1073 50.66 -19.70 4.31
C GLN A 1073 50.70 -21.20 4.01
N LEU A 1074 49.70 -21.71 3.32
CA LEU A 1074 50.15 -22.73 2.34
C LEU A 1074 49.84 -22.25 0.93
N SER A 1075 50.56 -21.23 0.25
CA SER A 1075 50.86 -21.40 -1.20
C SER A 1075 50.61 -22.83 -1.66
N ILE A 1076 49.26 -23.24 -1.79
CA ILE A 1076 49.16 -24.51 -2.53
C ILE A 1076 49.77 -24.33 -3.92
N THR A 1077 51.01 -24.36 -4.03
CA THR A 1077 51.52 -24.75 -5.35
C THR A 1077 50.63 -25.83 -6.00
N PRO A 1078 49.71 -25.38 -6.94
CA PRO A 1078 48.98 -26.39 -7.73
C PRO A 1078 49.82 -27.66 -7.92
N ASN A 1079 49.25 -28.89 -7.51
CA ASN A 1079 49.99 -30.17 -7.59
C ASN A 1079 50.09 -30.65 -9.04
N SER A 1080 49.45 -29.77 -9.97
CA SER A 1080 49.55 -30.27 -11.37
C SER A 1080 49.43 -29.08 -12.33
N PHE A 1081 49.99 -29.29 -13.53
CA PHE A 1081 49.83 -28.26 -14.60
C PHE A 1081 48.43 -28.35 -15.21
N VAL A 1082 47.66 -27.14 -15.24
CA VAL A 1082 46.30 -27.23 -15.84
C VAL A 1082 46.11 -25.98 -16.71
N LEU A 1083 45.65 -26.28 -17.99
CA LEU A 1083 45.13 -25.16 -18.80
C LEU A 1083 43.60 -25.26 -18.90
N GLU A 1084 42.86 -24.16 -18.41
CA GLU A 1084 41.38 -24.20 -18.33
C GLU A 1084 40.78 -23.61 -19.61
N GLN A 1085 39.51 -24.04 -19.77
CA GLN A 1085 38.77 -23.44 -20.90
C GLN A 1085 38.57 -21.93 -20.68
N ASN A 1086 38.89 -21.04 -21.80
CA ASN A 1086 38.74 -19.58 -21.66
C ASN A 1086 37.28 -19.19 -21.40
N TYR A 1087 36.98 -18.03 -20.68
CA TYR A 1087 35.63 -17.51 -20.40
C TYR A 1087 35.65 -15.98 -20.50
N PRO A 1088 34.63 -15.53 -21.19
CA PRO A 1088 33.55 -16.24 -21.90
C PRO A 1088 34.04 -16.87 -23.21
N ASN A 1089 33.40 -18.20 -23.68
CA ASN A 1089 33.61 -18.83 -25.00
C ASN A 1089 32.27 -19.34 -25.54
N PRO A 1090 31.59 -18.70 -26.69
CA PRO A 1090 32.24 -17.71 -27.57
C PRO A 1090 32.41 -16.36 -26.87
N PHE A 1091 33.43 -15.54 -27.16
CA PHE A 1091 33.68 -14.25 -26.49
C PHE A 1091 33.67 -13.12 -27.52
N ASN A 1092 33.31 -11.83 -27.17
CA ASN A 1092 33.28 -10.61 -28.00
C ASN A 1092 33.75 -9.41 -27.17
N PRO A 1093 34.78 -8.59 -27.43
CA PRO A 1093 36.02 -9.09 -28.07
C PRO A 1093 36.98 -9.69 -27.05
N GLU A 1094 36.53 -9.81 -25.67
CA GLU A 1094 37.60 -10.15 -24.71
C GLU A 1094 37.25 -11.44 -23.97
N THR A 1095 38.26 -12.27 -23.73
CA THR A 1095 38.09 -13.50 -22.92
C THR A 1095 39.30 -13.67 -22.00
N THR A 1096 39.06 -14.44 -20.90
CA THR A 1096 40.16 -14.70 -19.94
C THR A 1096 40.60 -16.17 -20.03
N ILE A 1097 41.96 -16.33 -20.13
CA ILE A 1097 42.56 -17.69 -20.13
C ILE A 1097 43.23 -17.96 -18.78
N SER A 1098 42.74 -19.09 -18.14
CA SER A 1098 43.29 -19.39 -16.80
C SER A 1098 44.13 -20.67 -16.86
N PHE A 1099 45.39 -20.62 -16.18
CA PHE A 1099 46.18 -21.88 -16.10
C PHE A 1099 46.91 -21.95 -14.77
N GLN A 1100 47.31 -23.23 -14.41
CA GLN A 1100 48.00 -23.48 -13.13
C GLN A 1100 49.38 -24.09 -13.41
N LEU A 1101 50.38 -23.65 -12.62
CA LEU A 1101 51.73 -24.26 -12.70
C LEU A 1101 52.08 -24.96 -11.39
N ALA A 1102 52.28 -26.24 -11.49
CA ALA A 1102 52.57 -27.05 -10.29
C ALA A 1102 53.94 -26.70 -9.72
N LYS A 1103 54.91 -26.10 -10.51
CA LYS A 1103 56.24 -25.62 -10.05
C LYS A 1103 56.71 -24.48 -10.98
N ASN A 1104 57.76 -23.82 -10.57
CA ASN A 1104 58.31 -22.74 -11.40
C ASN A 1104 58.69 -23.24 -12.80
N SER A 1105 58.11 -22.65 -13.80
CA SER A 1105 58.29 -23.20 -15.16
C SER A 1105 58.39 -22.05 -16.16
N LYS A 1106 59.26 -22.31 -17.12
CA LYS A 1106 59.22 -21.39 -18.29
C LYS A 1106 57.97 -21.65 -19.14
N ILE A 1107 57.10 -20.57 -19.32
CA ILE A 1107 55.82 -20.83 -20.00
C ILE A 1107 55.79 -20.06 -21.31
N ASN A 1108 55.14 -20.76 -22.25
CA ASN A 1108 54.78 -20.09 -23.51
C ASN A 1108 53.29 -20.26 -23.81
N LEU A 1109 52.54 -19.12 -23.66
CA LEU A 1109 51.09 -19.15 -23.97
C LEU A 1109 50.84 -18.40 -25.28
N THR A 1110 50.35 -19.25 -26.27
CA THR A 1110 50.26 -18.66 -27.62
C THR A 1110 48.88 -18.96 -28.21
N ILE A 1111 48.41 -18.04 -29.08
CA ILE A 1111 47.12 -18.22 -29.75
C ILE A 1111 47.38 -18.52 -31.24
N TYR A 1112 46.56 -19.56 -31.80
CA TYR A 1112 46.71 -19.94 -33.21
C TYR A 1112 45.34 -19.86 -33.90
N ASN A 1113 45.40 -19.61 -35.19
CA ASN A 1113 44.14 -19.77 -35.94
C ASN A 1113 43.96 -21.21 -36.40
N MET A 1114 42.86 -21.56 -37.23
CA MET A 1114 42.49 -22.97 -37.54
C MET A 1114 43.53 -23.61 -38.46
N GLU A 1115 44.42 -22.71 -39.18
CA GLU A 1115 45.47 -23.27 -40.05
C GLU A 1115 46.77 -23.47 -39.27
N GLY A 1116 46.67 -23.16 -37.87
CA GLY A 1116 47.88 -23.37 -37.03
C GLY A 1116 48.81 -22.15 -37.10
N LYS A 1117 48.32 -21.10 -37.83
CA LYS A 1117 49.16 -19.88 -37.87
C LYS A 1117 49.10 -19.13 -36.53
N LEU A 1118 50.34 -18.68 -36.10
CA LEU A 1118 50.46 -17.94 -34.82
C LEU A 1118 49.77 -16.57 -34.93
N ILE A 1119 48.86 -16.37 -33.97
CA ILE A 1119 48.13 -15.07 -33.98
C ILE A 1119 48.78 -14.13 -32.97
N LYS A 1120 49.07 -14.68 -31.72
CA LYS A 1120 49.64 -13.78 -30.70
C LYS A 1120 50.28 -14.61 -29.59
N ARG A 1121 51.40 -14.03 -29.17
CA ARG A 1121 52.00 -14.60 -27.93
C ARG A 1121 51.59 -13.77 -26.71
N LEU A 1122 50.75 -14.45 -25.88
CA LEU A 1122 50.15 -13.67 -24.77
C LEU A 1122 51.13 -13.57 -23.60
N GLU A 1123 51.94 -14.53 -23.58
CA GLU A 1123 52.90 -14.47 -22.46
C GLU A 1123 54.03 -15.49 -22.71
N SER A 1124 55.36 -15.04 -22.40
CA SER A 1124 56.51 -15.97 -22.49
C SER A 1124 57.55 -15.60 -21.43
N GLY A 1125 57.98 -16.62 -20.68
CA GLY A 1125 59.06 -16.39 -19.69
C GLY A 1125 58.87 -17.28 -18.46
N LEU A 1126 59.82 -17.00 -17.41
CA LEU A 1126 59.79 -17.84 -16.20
C LEU A 1126 58.64 -17.39 -15.28
N ARG A 1127 57.83 -18.37 -14.87
CA ARG A 1127 56.76 -18.06 -13.90
C ARG A 1127 56.83 -19.01 -12.71
N ASP A 1128 56.62 -18.34 -11.52
CA ASP A 1128 56.64 -19.20 -10.31
C ASP A 1128 55.40 -20.11 -10.28
N ALA A 1129 55.53 -21.29 -9.47
CA ALA A 1129 54.37 -22.17 -9.25
C ALA A 1129 53.17 -21.38 -8.69
N GLY A 1130 51.98 -21.58 -9.46
CA GLY A 1130 50.81 -20.81 -8.96
C GLY A 1130 49.73 -20.74 -10.04
N SER A 1131 48.62 -20.17 -9.77
CA SER A 1131 47.50 -20.05 -10.73
C SER A 1131 47.52 -18.66 -11.39
N TYR A 1132 47.28 -18.70 -12.75
CA TYR A 1132 47.42 -17.44 -13.49
C TYR A 1132 46.22 -17.26 -14.42
N GLU A 1133 45.87 -15.85 -14.61
CA GLU A 1133 44.84 -15.51 -15.61
C GLU A 1133 45.38 -14.47 -16.58
N ILE A 1134 45.17 -14.81 -17.92
CA ILE A 1134 45.63 -13.85 -18.93
C ILE A 1134 44.45 -13.51 -19.85
N LYS A 1135 44.32 -12.12 -20.16
CA LYS A 1135 43.21 -11.68 -21.02
C LYS A 1135 43.68 -11.56 -22.47
N TRP A 1136 42.75 -11.99 -23.38
CA TRP A 1136 42.98 -11.72 -24.81
C TRP A 1136 41.81 -10.91 -25.39
N ASN A 1137 42.11 -9.86 -26.02
CA ASN A 1137 41.05 -8.95 -26.52
C ASN A 1137 40.85 -9.11 -28.02
N GLY A 1138 41.33 -10.19 -28.61
CA GLY A 1138 41.04 -10.48 -30.03
C GLY A 1138 42.03 -9.74 -30.96
N LEU A 1139 43.19 -9.27 -30.44
CA LEU A 1139 44.16 -8.54 -31.29
C LEU A 1139 45.32 -9.47 -31.66
N ASP A 1140 45.84 -9.33 -33.01
CA ASP A 1140 47.03 -10.13 -33.36
C ASP A 1140 48.31 -9.39 -32.94
N GLU A 1141 49.56 -9.78 -33.32
CA GLU A 1141 50.84 -9.24 -32.82
C GLU A 1141 51.07 -7.82 -33.32
N ARG A 1142 50.33 -7.45 -34.31
CA ARG A 1142 50.51 -6.08 -34.83
C ARG A 1142 49.43 -5.14 -34.29
N GLY A 1143 48.61 -5.67 -33.18
CA GLY A 1143 47.59 -4.81 -32.54
C GLY A 1143 46.33 -4.69 -33.39
N GLN A 1144 46.26 -5.51 -34.54
CA GLN A 1144 45.04 -5.46 -35.38
C GLN A 1144 44.02 -6.52 -34.94
N GLN A 1145 42.73 -6.20 -35.07
CA GLN A 1145 41.65 -7.14 -34.68
C GLN A 1145 41.65 -8.36 -35.62
N VAL A 1146 41.50 -9.52 -35.01
CA VAL A 1146 41.42 -10.75 -35.83
C VAL A 1146 39.94 -11.05 -36.17
N THR A 1147 39.64 -11.73 -37.34
CA THR A 1147 38.25 -11.97 -37.80
C THR A 1147 37.53 -12.97 -36.88
N SER A 1148 36.11 -12.85 -36.78
CA SER A 1148 35.31 -13.86 -36.04
C SER A 1148 35.66 -15.28 -36.52
N GLY A 1149 35.88 -16.11 -35.63
CA GLY A 1149 36.18 -17.50 -36.05
C GLY A 1149 36.81 -18.29 -34.91
N VAL A 1150 37.14 -19.55 -35.15
CA VAL A 1150 37.65 -20.46 -34.11
C VAL A 1150 39.17 -20.24 -33.97
N TYR A 1151 39.59 -20.07 -32.72
CA TYR A 1151 41.04 -19.97 -32.40
C TYR A 1151 41.42 -20.99 -31.33
N PHE A 1152 42.75 -21.29 -31.38
CA PHE A 1152 43.26 -22.21 -30.35
C PHE A 1152 44.37 -21.53 -29.53
N TYR A 1153 44.31 -21.76 -28.20
CA TYR A 1153 45.46 -21.29 -27.41
C TYR A 1153 46.15 -22.46 -26.72
N ARG A 1154 47.44 -22.25 -26.69
CA ARG A 1154 48.26 -23.39 -26.22
C ARG A 1154 49.23 -22.89 -25.12
N LEU A 1155 49.25 -23.66 -24.03
CA LEU A 1155 50.25 -23.41 -22.98
C LEU A 1155 51.34 -24.49 -23.02
N ASP A 1156 52.60 -23.97 -23.10
CA ASP A 1156 53.76 -24.89 -23.12
C ASP A 1156 54.73 -24.51 -21.98
N THR A 1157 55.01 -25.49 -21.22
CA THR A 1157 55.93 -25.20 -20.10
C THR A 1157 57.15 -26.11 -20.21
N GLY A 1158 57.46 -26.75 -21.40
CA GLY A 1158 58.53 -27.76 -21.58
C GLY A 1158 58.10 -29.15 -21.12
N GLU A 1159 57.41 -29.30 -19.88
CA GLU A 1159 57.00 -30.63 -19.33
C GLU A 1159 55.48 -30.81 -19.45
N PHE A 1160 54.74 -29.72 -19.79
CA PHE A 1160 53.27 -29.76 -19.92
C PHE A 1160 52.85 -28.87 -21.09
N SER A 1161 52.14 -29.66 -22.03
CA SER A 1161 51.58 -28.87 -23.16
C SER A 1161 50.10 -29.23 -23.35
N ASP A 1162 49.24 -28.17 -23.27
CA ASP A 1162 47.79 -28.40 -23.49
C ASP A 1162 47.23 -27.26 -24.36
N MET A 1163 46.30 -27.70 -25.26
CA MET A 1163 45.70 -26.72 -26.17
C MET A 1163 44.16 -26.75 -26.03
N LYS A 1164 43.49 -25.51 -26.06
CA LYS A 1164 42.02 -25.44 -25.95
C LYS A 1164 41.47 -24.53 -27.04
N LYS A 1165 40.26 -24.87 -27.37
CA LYS A 1165 39.59 -24.14 -28.48
C LYS A 1165 38.80 -22.94 -27.92
N MET A 1166 38.82 -21.78 -28.73
CA MET A 1166 37.98 -20.63 -28.34
C MET A 1166 37.31 -20.05 -29.58
N ILE A 1167 36.09 -19.43 -29.31
CA ILE A 1167 35.29 -18.95 -30.45
C ILE A 1167 35.06 -17.44 -30.25
N LEU A 1168 35.65 -16.65 -31.24
CA LEU A 1168 35.44 -15.19 -31.25
C LEU A 1168 34.27 -14.84 -32.17
N ILE A 1169 33.27 -14.00 -31.53
CA ILE A 1169 32.10 -13.61 -32.34
C ILE A 1169 32.06 -12.07 -32.38
N LYS A 1170 32.21 -11.57 -33.61
CA LYS A 1170 32.01 -10.11 -33.79
C LYS A 1170 30.51 -9.80 -33.88
#